data_AF-A5E5A8-F1
#
_entry.id   AF-A5E5A8-F1
#
_cell.length_a   1.000
_cell.length_b   1.000
_cell.length_c   1.000
_cell.angle_alpha   90.00
_cell.angle_beta   90.00
_cell.angle_gamma   90.00
#
_symmetry.space_group_name_H-M   'P 1'
#
loop_
_entity.id
_entity.type
_entity.pdbx_description
1 polymer ?
#
loop_
_entity_poly.entity_id
_entity_poly.type
_entity_poly.pdbx_seq_one_letter_code
_entity_poly.pdbx_strand_id
1 'polypeptide(L)'
;MSSSIGETFKSLKLTGSSPSEDEQIYKVSYEFLKQKKFNDEQAFRNCLVSLINLDKYELADQLIKKIPSSLVEPLILEIAYVYYKIGRALEIYKLHEEYSLKISSSPAVARGFAHILIQTYYKAGEFSKALELNRKIAGDVFANPEEHGDLVTNESAIVSQLIFQSGHEQPMDASTNTELDETNYDLLFNEALIELAKANLSKSLTLLQKAHQVCTQNNMDEEEAEVELLPIKLTISYVQQLSGNTEEAEKILLLMNTDQVHDSLLKLIVNTNLHSFEKDATSKQSNPNLTERQLNLQERLQQLKQKLTIFQCETILQNSMLLRYATGTLNNSLLLKSSFIQPYNLVTLAYQVLISNGISFESLSDHAQLKSVGKKLVRFIKQEEEKEKIGKNTDSGNINDNNNDKKDNSINYNSSGVVEAATILLVFVNSQLNNFDQSLPLLEKLANESLNEMIVKPGIVGTLITVYEKQHNLAKLKKLLKTLVEKFLYSPEDSFKNVNYYNFAKIVAMKNYAFSEDSRQLFEFLHAANPQDMLINSILSNSNESLQSVADLSSQKSVDSLLAVNMEELIPTKSKPIKSITKAATKVTKKKQKPKFGKNKVVKPEGEFTLDKERWLPLKLRSYYKPTKKDKKKAGGHQGAVESFSPSATPAPSSASTSHTNANANPNANAQGASHGGSSSASKNKKKKKGKK
;
A
#
# COMPACT_ATOMS: atom_id res chain seq x y z
N MET A 1 19.88 -51.33 15.28
CA MET A 1 20.39 -50.21 16.09
C MET A 1 19.64 -48.95 15.68
N SER A 2 18.90 -48.31 16.58
CA SER A 2 18.54 -46.90 16.41
C SER A 2 19.66 -46.07 17.04
N SER A 3 20.34 -45.24 16.25
CA SER A 3 21.27 -44.25 16.80
C SER A 3 20.53 -43.30 17.75
N SER A 4 21.21 -42.88 18.81
CA SER A 4 20.69 -41.88 19.74
C SER A 4 20.50 -40.54 19.02
N ILE A 5 19.48 -39.75 19.37
CA ILE A 5 19.23 -38.47 18.71
C ILE A 5 20.45 -37.51 18.85
N GLY A 6 21.22 -37.64 19.93
CA GLY A 6 22.48 -36.92 20.14
C GLY A 6 23.66 -37.43 19.29
N GLU A 7 23.64 -38.68 18.83
CA GLU A 7 24.58 -39.19 17.83
C GLU A 7 24.20 -38.68 16.44
N THR A 8 22.91 -38.74 16.08
CA THR A 8 22.43 -38.20 14.80
C THR A 8 22.69 -36.70 14.70
N PHE A 9 22.47 -35.95 15.78
CA PHE A 9 22.77 -34.51 15.85
C PHE A 9 24.26 -34.22 15.62
N LYS A 10 25.15 -34.95 16.30
CA LYS A 10 26.62 -34.84 16.10
C LYS A 10 27.09 -35.26 14.70
N SER A 11 26.30 -36.07 13.99
CA SER A 11 26.58 -36.49 12.61
C SER A 11 26.02 -35.56 11.52
N LEU A 12 25.30 -34.50 11.89
CA LEU A 12 24.76 -33.55 10.92
C LEU A 12 25.89 -32.83 10.17
N LYS A 13 25.88 -32.91 8.84
CA LYS A 13 26.67 -32.03 7.98
C LYS A 13 25.92 -30.71 7.84
N LEU A 14 26.56 -29.61 8.26
CA LEU A 14 26.01 -28.26 8.18
C LEU A 14 26.17 -27.65 6.77
N THR A 15 26.01 -28.45 5.72
CA THR A 15 26.25 -28.04 4.32
C THR A 15 25.04 -27.38 3.65
N GLY A 16 23.84 -27.49 4.25
CA GLY A 16 22.64 -26.68 3.90
C GLY A 16 22.36 -26.54 2.40
N SER A 17 22.60 -27.59 1.60
CA SER A 17 22.71 -27.46 0.15
C SER A 17 21.39 -27.69 -0.59
N SER A 18 20.32 -28.02 0.14
CA SER A 18 18.95 -28.06 -0.40
C SER A 18 17.89 -27.94 0.69
N PRO A 19 16.66 -27.50 0.37
CA PRO A 19 15.54 -27.46 1.32
C PRO A 19 15.23 -28.81 1.99
N SER A 20 15.56 -29.94 1.36
CA SER A 20 15.38 -31.26 1.98
C SER A 20 16.42 -31.54 3.07
N GLU A 21 17.62 -30.98 2.96
CA GLU A 21 18.65 -31.06 4.01
C GLU A 21 18.28 -30.16 5.18
N ASP A 22 17.86 -28.91 4.94
CA ASP A 22 17.40 -28.00 5.99
C ASP A 22 16.18 -28.56 6.74
N GLU A 23 15.22 -29.17 6.04
CA GLU A 23 14.12 -29.86 6.72
C GLU A 23 14.61 -31.00 7.63
N GLN A 24 15.69 -31.70 7.28
CA GLN A 24 16.26 -32.76 8.10
C GLN A 24 17.10 -32.22 9.28
N ILE A 25 17.94 -31.21 9.03
CA ILE A 25 18.74 -30.50 10.05
C ILE A 25 17.80 -29.91 11.10
N TYR A 26 16.72 -29.22 10.69
CA TYR A 26 15.70 -28.72 11.59
C TYR A 26 15.06 -29.84 12.42
N LYS A 27 14.56 -30.91 11.79
CA LYS A 27 13.87 -32.02 12.51
C LYS A 27 14.77 -32.68 13.55
N VAL A 28 16.02 -33.00 13.21
CA VAL A 28 16.97 -33.65 14.14
C VAL A 28 17.38 -32.69 15.26
N SER A 29 17.70 -31.43 14.92
CA SER A 29 18.12 -30.43 15.90
C SER A 29 16.99 -30.07 16.86
N TYR A 30 15.74 -30.00 16.39
CA TYR A 30 14.58 -29.65 17.21
C TYR A 30 14.23 -30.75 18.22
N GLU A 31 14.30 -32.03 17.86
CA GLU A 31 14.08 -33.12 18.84
C GLU A 31 15.22 -33.20 19.87
N PHE A 32 16.47 -32.95 19.49
CA PHE A 32 17.59 -32.83 20.44
C PHE A 32 17.42 -31.62 21.37
N LEU A 33 17.03 -30.45 20.81
CA LEU A 33 16.79 -29.22 21.55
C LEU A 33 15.67 -29.35 22.60
N LYS A 34 14.60 -30.12 22.30
CA LYS A 34 13.57 -30.50 23.29
C LYS A 34 14.16 -31.28 24.45
N GLN A 35 15.00 -32.29 24.19
CA GLN A 35 15.64 -33.07 25.26
C GLN A 35 16.56 -32.20 26.12
N LYS A 36 17.18 -31.17 25.52
CA LYS A 36 17.97 -30.13 26.19
C LYS A 36 17.13 -29.03 26.87
N LYS A 37 15.80 -29.15 26.89
CA LYS A 37 14.86 -28.13 27.42
C LYS A 37 15.10 -26.73 26.84
N PHE A 38 15.41 -26.65 25.54
CA PHE A 38 15.76 -25.42 24.81
C PHE A 38 17.05 -24.70 25.25
N ASN A 39 17.88 -25.32 26.10
CA ASN A 39 19.14 -24.76 26.59
C ASN A 39 20.37 -25.46 25.96
N ASP A 40 20.52 -25.33 24.64
CA ASP A 40 21.67 -25.84 23.87
C ASP A 40 21.88 -24.94 22.64
N GLU A 41 22.95 -24.14 22.63
CA GLU A 41 23.17 -23.08 21.64
C GLU A 41 23.22 -23.61 20.21
N GLN A 42 24.05 -24.64 19.94
CA GLN A 42 24.24 -25.16 18.59
C GLN A 42 22.94 -25.77 18.04
N ALA A 43 22.18 -26.48 18.88
CA ALA A 43 20.90 -27.04 18.46
C ALA A 43 19.85 -25.96 18.18
N PHE A 44 19.87 -24.85 18.93
CA PHE A 44 19.02 -23.69 18.68
C PHE A 44 19.44 -22.95 17.40
N ARG A 45 20.75 -22.74 17.18
CA ARG A 45 21.32 -22.13 15.96
C ARG A 45 20.92 -22.92 14.71
N ASN A 46 21.15 -24.23 14.71
CA ASN A 46 20.75 -25.12 13.62
C ASN A 46 19.25 -25.02 13.31
N CYS A 47 18.40 -24.91 14.36
CA CYS A 47 16.96 -24.75 14.15
C CYS A 47 16.61 -23.40 13.51
N LEU A 48 17.23 -22.30 13.94
CA LEU A 48 16.97 -20.98 13.36
C LEU A 48 17.48 -20.87 11.92
N VAL A 49 18.73 -21.28 11.65
CA VAL A 49 19.34 -21.23 10.32
C VAL A 49 18.53 -22.06 9.31
N SER A 50 18.19 -23.31 9.63
CA SER A 50 17.36 -24.09 8.70
C SER A 50 15.93 -23.58 8.56
N LEU A 51 15.33 -22.94 9.57
CA LEU A 51 14.03 -22.26 9.39
C LEU A 51 14.16 -20.99 8.53
N ILE A 52 15.29 -20.28 8.58
CA ILE A 52 15.61 -19.13 7.71
C ILE A 52 15.75 -19.59 6.25
N ASN A 53 16.53 -20.65 6.00
CA ASN A 53 16.75 -21.25 4.67
C ASN A 53 15.46 -21.81 4.04
N LEU A 54 14.45 -22.10 4.86
CA LEU A 54 13.14 -22.61 4.44
C LEU A 54 12.04 -21.53 4.33
N ASP A 55 12.39 -20.25 4.49
CA ASP A 55 11.47 -19.09 4.61
C ASP A 55 10.40 -19.23 5.73
N LYS A 56 10.62 -20.09 6.73
CA LYS A 56 9.65 -20.45 7.79
C LYS A 56 9.72 -19.51 9.01
N TYR A 57 9.78 -18.20 8.77
CA TYR A 57 10.04 -17.18 9.79
C TYR A 57 9.04 -17.14 10.95
N GLU A 58 7.74 -17.40 10.71
CA GLU A 58 6.73 -17.48 11.77
C GLU A 58 6.91 -18.71 12.70
N LEU A 59 7.54 -19.78 12.22
CA LEU A 59 7.94 -20.92 13.06
C LEU A 59 9.25 -20.62 13.82
N ALA A 60 10.14 -19.83 13.23
CA ALA A 60 11.35 -19.35 13.92
C ALA A 60 10.98 -18.41 15.07
N ASP A 61 10.01 -17.50 14.89
CA ASP A 61 9.47 -16.66 15.96
C ASP A 61 8.85 -17.48 17.11
N GLN A 62 8.08 -18.53 16.78
CA GLN A 62 7.53 -19.46 17.79
C GLN A 62 8.61 -20.27 18.54
N LEU A 63 9.82 -20.35 17.99
CA LEU A 63 10.99 -20.91 18.65
C LEU A 63 11.73 -19.86 19.49
N ILE A 64 11.96 -18.65 18.95
CA ILE A 64 12.57 -17.51 19.65
C ILE A 64 11.80 -17.17 20.93
N LYS A 65 10.46 -17.26 20.92
CA LYS A 65 9.60 -17.12 22.13
C LYS A 65 9.85 -18.16 23.24
N LYS A 66 10.77 -19.12 23.05
CA LYS A 66 11.19 -20.14 24.01
C LYS A 66 12.68 -20.08 24.32
N ILE A 67 13.38 -19.04 23.85
CA ILE A 67 14.82 -18.88 24.04
C ILE A 67 15.13 -18.53 25.51
N PRO A 68 16.11 -19.17 26.16
CA PRO A 68 16.71 -18.65 27.38
C PRO A 68 17.46 -17.34 27.09
N SER A 69 17.39 -16.35 27.98
CA SER A 69 18.09 -15.06 27.79
C SER A 69 19.60 -15.23 27.51
N SER A 70 20.23 -16.23 28.13
CA SER A 70 21.64 -16.58 27.90
C SER A 70 21.97 -17.07 26.49
N LEU A 71 20.97 -17.38 25.66
CA LEU A 71 21.15 -17.76 24.25
C LEU A 71 20.71 -16.66 23.27
N VAL A 72 20.22 -15.51 23.74
CA VAL A 72 19.92 -14.36 22.87
C VAL A 72 21.20 -13.77 22.30
N GLU A 73 22.20 -13.51 23.16
CA GLU A 73 23.47 -12.88 22.80
C GLU A 73 24.25 -13.66 21.71
N PRO A 74 24.43 -15.00 21.77
CA PRO A 74 25.17 -15.73 20.73
C PRO A 74 24.40 -15.90 19.42
N LEU A 75 23.07 -15.75 19.43
CA LEU A 75 22.16 -15.99 18.30
C LEU A 75 21.55 -14.69 17.75
N ILE A 76 22.12 -13.53 18.11
CA ILE A 76 21.53 -12.22 17.87
C ILE A 76 21.32 -11.90 16.38
N LEU A 77 22.20 -12.39 15.49
CA LEU A 77 22.05 -12.22 14.05
C LEU A 77 20.85 -13.00 13.50
N GLU A 78 20.73 -14.28 13.87
CA GLU A 78 19.62 -15.13 13.45
C GLU A 78 18.27 -14.60 13.98
N ILE A 79 18.24 -14.13 15.23
CA ILE A 79 17.05 -13.52 15.84
C ILE A 79 16.68 -12.21 15.14
N ALA A 80 17.65 -11.31 14.93
CA ALA A 80 17.41 -10.03 14.25
C ALA A 80 16.98 -10.23 12.79
N TYR A 81 17.55 -11.21 12.08
CA TYR A 81 17.14 -11.54 10.70
C TYR A 81 15.70 -12.07 10.64
N VAL A 82 15.31 -12.96 11.56
CA VAL A 82 13.92 -13.44 11.66
C VAL A 82 12.96 -12.28 11.96
N TYR A 83 13.30 -11.41 12.92
CA TYR A 83 12.52 -10.21 13.24
C TYR A 83 12.42 -9.23 12.07
N TYR A 84 13.48 -9.05 11.29
CA TYR A 84 13.48 -8.24 10.07
C TYR A 84 12.53 -8.80 9.00
N LYS A 85 12.60 -10.11 8.73
CA LYS A 85 11.77 -10.76 7.73
C LYS A 85 10.28 -10.75 8.11
N ILE A 86 9.92 -10.88 9.39
CA ILE A 86 8.52 -10.71 9.85
C ILE A 86 8.11 -9.25 10.13
N GLY A 87 9.02 -8.27 9.92
CA GLY A 87 8.72 -6.84 10.03
C GLY A 87 8.53 -6.31 11.46
N ARG A 88 9.32 -6.80 12.42
CA ARG A 88 9.33 -6.33 13.83
C ARG A 88 10.51 -5.39 14.12
N ALA A 89 10.54 -4.25 13.46
CA ALA A 89 11.57 -3.21 13.63
C ALA A 89 11.84 -2.86 15.11
N LEU A 90 10.78 -2.66 15.91
CA LEU A 90 10.89 -2.33 17.33
C LEU A 90 11.64 -3.38 18.17
N GLU A 91 11.58 -4.66 17.81
CA GLU A 91 12.31 -5.71 18.54
C GLU A 91 13.79 -5.76 18.12
N ILE A 92 14.11 -5.35 16.89
CA ILE A 92 15.49 -5.18 16.42
C ILE A 92 16.15 -3.98 17.10
N TYR A 93 15.41 -2.88 17.27
CA TYR A 93 15.92 -1.70 17.98
C TYR A 93 16.24 -2.00 19.46
N LYS A 94 15.39 -2.77 20.17
CA LYS A 94 15.69 -3.25 21.52
C LYS A 94 16.94 -4.13 21.57
N LEU A 95 17.08 -5.09 20.64
CA LEU A 95 18.28 -5.94 20.57
C LEU A 95 19.55 -5.13 20.31
N HIS A 96 19.47 -4.09 19.47
CA HIS A 96 20.59 -3.19 19.21
C HIS A 96 21.00 -2.40 20.46
N GLU A 97 20.04 -1.91 21.24
CA GLU A 97 20.27 -1.18 22.49
C GLU A 97 20.86 -2.11 23.57
N GLU A 98 20.16 -3.21 23.88
CA GLU A 98 20.48 -4.15 24.96
C GLU A 98 21.85 -4.86 24.77
N TYR A 99 22.21 -5.20 23.52
CA TYR A 99 23.44 -5.96 23.21
C TYR A 99 24.50 -5.13 22.45
N SER A 100 24.34 -3.81 22.39
CA SER A 100 25.24 -2.84 21.72
C SER A 100 26.74 -3.11 21.91
N LEU A 101 27.16 -3.35 23.16
CA LEU A 101 28.56 -3.66 23.51
C LEU A 101 29.04 -4.97 22.87
N LYS A 102 28.22 -6.03 22.84
CA LYS A 102 28.60 -7.32 22.25
C LYS A 102 28.59 -7.27 20.73
N ILE A 103 27.60 -6.58 20.13
CA ILE A 103 27.55 -6.33 18.68
C ILE A 103 28.87 -5.67 18.24
N SER A 104 29.29 -4.62 18.95
CA SER A 104 30.56 -3.91 18.69
C SER A 104 31.83 -4.71 19.02
N SER A 105 31.73 -5.76 19.85
CA SER A 105 32.88 -6.60 20.25
C SER A 105 33.29 -7.64 19.20
N SER A 106 32.52 -7.81 18.12
CA SER A 106 32.86 -8.72 17.02
C SER A 106 32.57 -8.05 15.67
N PRO A 107 33.60 -7.72 14.85
CA PRO A 107 33.41 -7.00 13.59
C PRO A 107 32.42 -7.68 12.62
N ALA A 108 32.42 -9.02 12.56
CA ALA A 108 31.47 -9.76 11.74
C ALA A 108 30.01 -9.63 12.23
N VAL A 109 29.79 -9.60 13.56
CA VAL A 109 28.46 -9.36 14.14
C VAL A 109 28.04 -7.90 13.96
N ALA A 110 28.96 -6.96 14.15
CA ALA A 110 28.72 -5.53 13.91
C ALA A 110 28.27 -5.27 12.46
N ARG A 111 29.02 -5.78 11.47
CA ARG A 111 28.70 -5.60 10.05
C ARG A 111 27.40 -6.32 9.66
N GLY A 112 27.23 -7.59 10.04
CA GLY A 112 26.00 -8.35 9.80
C GLY A 112 24.75 -7.70 10.40
N PHE A 113 24.84 -7.19 11.63
CA PHE A 113 23.73 -6.47 12.27
C PHE A 113 23.49 -5.11 11.61
N ALA A 114 24.53 -4.40 11.16
CA ALA A 114 24.39 -3.13 10.45
C ALA A 114 23.58 -3.27 9.15
N HIS A 115 23.80 -4.30 8.33
CA HIS A 115 22.97 -4.54 7.15
C HIS A 115 21.49 -4.76 7.50
N ILE A 116 21.20 -5.57 8.53
CA ILE A 116 19.83 -5.79 9.02
C ILE A 116 19.21 -4.47 9.47
N LEU A 117 19.97 -3.62 10.16
CA LEU A 117 19.50 -2.34 10.68
C LEU A 117 19.28 -1.29 9.58
N ILE A 118 20.16 -1.20 8.57
CA ILE A 118 19.98 -0.37 7.35
C ILE A 118 18.69 -0.78 6.62
N GLN A 119 18.50 -2.07 6.35
CA GLN A 119 17.31 -2.57 5.67
C GLN A 119 16.03 -2.39 6.51
N THR A 120 16.16 -2.39 7.84
CA THR A 120 15.05 -2.09 8.77
C THR A 120 14.67 -0.61 8.72
N TYR A 121 15.63 0.31 8.82
CA TYR A 121 15.40 1.76 8.68
C TYR A 121 14.82 2.12 7.31
N TYR A 122 15.32 1.53 6.23
CA TYR A 122 14.78 1.74 4.88
C TYR A 122 13.30 1.33 4.77
N LYS A 123 12.91 0.17 5.31
CA LYS A 123 11.50 -0.24 5.32
C LYS A 123 10.64 0.64 6.23
N ALA A 124 11.19 1.11 7.34
CA ALA A 124 10.53 2.02 8.28
C ALA A 124 10.40 3.47 7.77
N GLY A 125 11.03 3.82 6.64
CA GLY A 125 11.05 5.19 6.12
C GLY A 125 12.02 6.13 6.85
N GLU A 126 12.94 5.58 7.64
CA GLU A 126 13.98 6.32 8.38
C GLU A 126 15.24 6.50 7.52
N PHE A 127 15.07 7.00 6.29
CA PHE A 127 16.10 6.98 5.24
C PHE A 127 17.40 7.69 5.65
N SER A 128 17.34 8.78 6.42
CA SER A 128 18.55 9.46 6.94
C SER A 128 19.43 8.54 7.80
N LYS A 129 18.83 7.71 8.67
CA LYS A 129 19.58 6.74 9.50
C LYS A 129 20.11 5.57 8.68
N ALA A 130 19.35 5.14 7.66
CA ALA A 130 19.81 4.13 6.71
C ALA A 130 21.05 4.65 5.93
N LEU A 131 21.03 5.92 5.51
CA LEU A 131 22.11 6.56 4.75
C LEU A 131 23.38 6.74 5.61
N GLU A 132 23.24 7.28 6.82
CA GLU A 132 24.35 7.45 7.77
C GLU A 132 25.04 6.11 8.05
N LEU A 133 24.27 5.05 8.35
CA LEU A 133 24.81 3.74 8.67
C LEU A 133 25.37 3.01 7.44
N ASN A 134 24.77 3.16 6.25
CA ASN A 134 25.31 2.63 5.00
C ASN A 134 26.70 3.24 4.71
N ARG A 135 26.81 4.57 4.68
CA ARG A 135 28.09 5.26 4.45
C ARG A 135 29.16 4.87 5.46
N LYS A 136 28.76 4.70 6.73
CA LYS A 136 29.65 4.25 7.81
C LYS A 136 30.24 2.86 7.57
N ILE A 137 29.51 1.92 6.97
CA ILE A 137 30.03 0.58 6.63
C ILE A 137 30.69 0.53 5.24
N ALA A 138 30.35 1.46 4.34
CA ALA A 138 31.01 1.61 3.04
C ALA A 138 32.41 2.25 3.14
N GLY A 139 32.61 3.17 4.09
CA GLY A 139 33.91 3.77 4.41
C GLY A 139 34.82 2.93 5.32
N ASP A 140 34.41 1.71 5.66
CA ASP A 140 35.21 0.77 6.46
C ASP A 140 36.26 0.08 5.56
N VAL A 141 37.53 0.23 5.91
CA VAL A 141 38.68 -0.27 5.14
C VAL A 141 38.71 -1.81 5.03
N PHE A 142 37.91 -2.50 5.84
CA PHE A 142 37.75 -3.96 5.80
C PHE A 142 36.53 -4.46 5.01
N ALA A 143 35.82 -3.59 4.29
CA ALA A 143 34.76 -3.99 3.37
C ALA A 143 35.27 -4.98 2.30
N ASN A 144 34.51 -6.03 2.01
CA ASN A 144 34.82 -6.93 0.90
C ASN A 144 34.64 -6.15 -0.43
N PRO A 145 35.61 -6.15 -1.37
CA PRO A 145 35.44 -5.52 -2.68
C PRO A 145 34.18 -5.95 -3.43
N GLU A 146 33.71 -7.20 -3.23
CA GLU A 146 32.45 -7.70 -3.81
C GLU A 146 31.21 -7.01 -3.20
N GLU A 147 31.26 -6.64 -1.93
CA GLU A 147 30.17 -5.99 -1.18
C GLU A 147 30.06 -4.48 -1.48
N HIS A 148 31.13 -3.85 -1.97
CA HIS A 148 31.16 -2.41 -2.23
C HIS A 148 30.14 -1.99 -3.30
N GLY A 149 29.96 -2.79 -4.36
CA GLY A 149 28.96 -2.54 -5.40
C GLY A 149 27.53 -2.58 -4.87
N ASP A 150 27.22 -3.55 -4.01
CA ASP A 150 25.92 -3.63 -3.32
C ASP A 150 25.70 -2.39 -2.45
N LEU A 151 26.71 -1.93 -1.70
CA LEU A 151 26.57 -0.76 -0.83
C LEU A 151 26.29 0.52 -1.60
N VAL A 152 26.97 0.78 -2.72
CA VAL A 152 26.73 1.95 -3.60
C VAL A 152 25.34 1.90 -4.26
N THR A 153 24.90 0.70 -4.66
CA THR A 153 23.55 0.47 -5.20
C THR A 153 22.49 0.76 -4.14
N ASN A 154 22.69 0.29 -2.91
CA ASN A 154 21.82 0.59 -1.77
C ASN A 154 21.85 2.07 -1.38
N GLU A 155 23.00 2.75 -1.40
CA GLU A 155 23.08 4.20 -1.14
C GLU A 155 22.21 4.98 -2.13
N SER A 156 22.34 4.69 -3.43
CA SER A 156 21.58 5.39 -4.47
C SER A 156 20.06 5.21 -4.30
N ALA A 157 19.61 4.01 -3.92
CA ALA A 157 18.22 3.73 -3.59
C ALA A 157 17.74 4.50 -2.33
N ILE A 158 18.55 4.58 -1.27
CA ILE A 158 18.25 5.37 -0.07
C ILE A 158 18.17 6.87 -0.41
N VAL A 159 19.11 7.39 -1.21
CA VAL A 159 19.14 8.80 -1.65
C VAL A 159 17.90 9.16 -2.47
N SER A 160 17.50 8.33 -3.45
CA SER A 160 16.27 8.55 -4.22
C SER A 160 15.04 8.62 -3.30
N GLN A 161 14.87 7.66 -2.38
CA GLN A 161 13.74 7.67 -1.45
C GLN A 161 13.74 8.87 -0.48
N LEU A 162 14.92 9.32 -0.03
CA LEU A 162 15.07 10.50 0.82
C LEU A 162 14.64 11.78 0.09
N ILE A 163 14.96 11.92 -1.20
CA ILE A 163 14.55 13.08 -2.04
C ILE A 163 13.04 13.04 -2.37
N PHE A 164 12.45 11.84 -2.52
CA PHE A 164 10.99 11.73 -2.59
C PHE A 164 10.31 12.14 -1.27
N GLN A 165 10.88 11.77 -0.11
CA GLN A 165 10.33 12.10 1.21
C GLN A 165 10.37 13.61 1.52
N SER A 166 11.37 14.34 1.02
CA SER A 166 11.46 15.81 1.14
C SER A 166 10.55 16.57 0.18
N GLY A 167 9.89 15.91 -0.78
CA GLY A 167 9.04 16.58 -1.76
C GLY A 167 9.85 17.25 -2.88
N HIS A 168 10.81 16.50 -3.44
CA HIS A 168 11.64 16.83 -4.61
C HIS A 168 12.82 17.80 -4.40
N GLU A 169 12.90 18.53 -3.29
CA GLU A 169 14.14 19.23 -2.92
C GLU A 169 15.19 18.24 -2.42
N GLN A 170 16.44 18.35 -2.87
CA GLN A 170 17.54 17.49 -2.46
C GLN A 170 18.06 17.89 -1.07
N PRO A 171 17.92 17.06 -0.01
CA PRO A 171 18.47 17.39 1.31
C PRO A 171 20.00 17.47 1.29
N MET A 172 20.59 18.23 2.23
CA MET A 172 22.02 18.53 2.26
C MET A 172 22.92 17.27 2.26
N ASP A 173 22.47 16.18 2.89
CA ASP A 173 23.20 14.90 2.95
C ASP A 173 22.97 13.99 1.73
N ALA A 174 22.05 14.33 0.82
CA ALA A 174 21.52 13.43 -0.21
C ALA A 174 22.29 13.49 -1.55
N SER A 175 23.62 13.53 -1.51
CA SER A 175 24.49 13.33 -2.68
C SER A 175 24.90 11.87 -2.85
N THR A 176 25.04 11.40 -4.08
CA THR A 176 25.89 10.24 -4.40
C THR A 176 27.32 10.74 -4.63
N ASN A 177 28.32 10.04 -4.08
CA ASN A 177 29.72 10.46 -4.13
C ASN A 177 30.56 9.65 -5.15
N THR A 178 29.91 8.80 -5.95
CA THR A 178 30.54 7.85 -6.88
C THR A 178 30.32 8.31 -8.32
N GLU A 179 31.35 8.17 -9.17
CA GLU A 179 31.20 8.39 -10.62
C GLU A 179 30.25 7.35 -11.23
N LEU A 180 29.40 7.78 -12.17
CA LEU A 180 28.38 6.93 -12.79
C LEU A 180 29.01 6.03 -13.86
N ASP A 181 29.11 4.73 -13.58
CA ASP A 181 29.43 3.73 -14.61
C ASP A 181 28.27 3.61 -15.60
N GLU A 182 28.43 4.26 -16.76
CA GLU A 182 27.47 4.26 -17.85
C GLU A 182 27.32 2.91 -18.57
N THR A 183 28.10 1.89 -18.21
CA THR A 183 27.99 0.51 -18.74
C THR A 183 27.14 -0.39 -17.84
N ASN A 184 26.77 0.07 -16.65
CA ASN A 184 25.94 -0.65 -15.70
C ASN A 184 24.49 -0.12 -15.72
N TYR A 185 23.53 -0.97 -16.11
CA TYR A 185 22.12 -0.56 -16.24
C TYR A 185 21.42 -0.32 -14.89
N ASP A 186 21.84 -0.98 -13.81
CA ASP A 186 21.30 -0.77 -12.46
C ASP A 186 21.74 0.59 -11.91
N LEU A 187 22.99 0.99 -12.14
CA LEU A 187 23.47 2.31 -11.73
C LEU A 187 22.82 3.43 -12.56
N LEU A 188 22.66 3.23 -13.87
CA LEU A 188 21.87 4.13 -14.72
C LEU A 188 20.41 4.24 -14.27
N PHE A 189 19.78 3.13 -13.89
CA PHE A 189 18.40 3.11 -13.40
C PHE A 189 18.27 3.83 -12.05
N ASN A 190 19.19 3.61 -11.11
CA ASN A 190 19.18 4.27 -9.81
C ASN A 190 19.44 5.79 -9.91
N GLU A 191 20.39 6.25 -10.73
CA GLU A 191 20.57 7.69 -11.01
C GLU A 191 19.32 8.27 -11.70
N ALA A 192 18.64 7.51 -12.57
CA ALA A 192 17.37 7.96 -13.15
C ALA A 192 16.24 8.09 -12.11
N LEU A 193 16.24 7.25 -11.06
CA LEU A 193 15.33 7.38 -9.92
C LEU A 193 15.71 8.54 -8.98
N ILE A 194 16.98 8.90 -8.88
CA ILE A 194 17.44 10.11 -8.18
C ILE A 194 16.97 11.36 -8.93
N GLU A 195 17.11 11.40 -10.25
CA GLU A 195 16.65 12.52 -11.07
C GLU A 195 15.13 12.62 -11.16
N LEU A 196 14.42 11.48 -11.16
CA LEU A 196 12.97 11.46 -10.99
C LEU A 196 12.55 12.01 -9.63
N ALA A 197 13.27 11.65 -8.56
CA ALA A 197 13.01 12.19 -7.23
C ALA A 197 13.21 13.71 -7.21
N LYS A 198 14.23 14.25 -7.89
CA LYS A 198 14.43 15.71 -8.10
C LYS A 198 13.42 16.38 -9.06
N ALA A 199 12.42 15.65 -9.56
CA ALA A 199 11.48 16.07 -10.60
C ALA A 199 12.11 16.45 -11.96
N ASN A 200 13.37 16.08 -12.22
CA ASN A 200 14.07 16.28 -13.50
C ASN A 200 13.66 15.23 -14.55
N LEU A 201 12.39 15.26 -14.95
CA LEU A 201 11.76 14.25 -15.82
C LEU A 201 12.54 13.99 -17.13
N SER A 202 13.13 15.02 -17.72
CA SER A 202 13.91 14.92 -18.96
C SER A 202 15.24 14.16 -18.79
N LYS A 203 16.03 14.47 -17.76
CA LYS A 203 17.28 13.75 -17.44
C LYS A 203 16.96 12.31 -17.02
N SER A 204 15.92 12.11 -16.19
CA SER A 204 15.44 10.79 -15.81
C SER A 204 15.04 9.93 -17.02
N LEU A 205 14.22 10.45 -17.94
CA LEU A 205 13.81 9.72 -19.15
C LEU A 205 15.02 9.32 -20.03
N THR A 206 15.99 10.23 -20.19
CA THR A 206 17.22 9.97 -20.97
C THR A 206 18.04 8.84 -20.34
N LEU A 207 18.19 8.84 -19.01
CA LEU A 207 18.91 7.79 -18.27
C LEU A 207 18.16 6.45 -18.33
N LEU A 208 16.83 6.44 -18.21
CA LEU A 208 16.03 5.21 -18.34
C LEU A 208 16.12 4.61 -19.75
N GLN A 209 16.12 5.44 -20.79
CA GLN A 209 16.33 5.00 -22.17
C GLN A 209 17.72 4.36 -22.34
N LYS A 210 18.75 4.95 -21.72
CA LYS A 210 20.11 4.40 -21.70
C LYS A 210 20.19 3.08 -20.91
N ALA A 211 19.57 3.00 -19.73
CA ALA A 211 19.48 1.78 -18.94
C ALA A 211 18.77 0.66 -19.71
N HIS A 212 17.65 0.95 -20.38
CA HIS A 212 16.95 0.00 -21.25
C HIS A 212 17.86 -0.48 -22.38
N GLN A 213 18.60 0.42 -23.04
CA GLN A 213 19.53 0.05 -24.11
C GLN A 213 20.64 -0.88 -23.60
N VAL A 214 21.29 -0.54 -22.49
CA VAL A 214 22.38 -1.34 -21.89
C VAL A 214 21.86 -2.71 -21.44
N CYS A 215 20.72 -2.76 -20.74
CA CYS A 215 20.08 -4.02 -20.33
C CYS A 215 19.71 -4.90 -21.54
N THR A 216 19.23 -4.31 -22.64
CA THR A 216 18.94 -5.06 -23.90
C THR A 216 20.21 -5.51 -24.64
N GLN A 217 21.37 -4.95 -24.33
CA GLN A 217 22.67 -5.30 -24.94
C GLN A 217 23.48 -6.30 -24.11
N ASN A 218 23.10 -6.54 -22.84
CA ASN A 218 23.57 -7.68 -22.07
C ASN A 218 23.05 -8.97 -22.72
N ASN A 219 23.92 -9.99 -22.84
CA ASN A 219 23.64 -11.21 -23.61
C ASN A 219 22.86 -12.24 -22.76
N MET A 220 21.76 -11.77 -22.16
CA MET A 220 20.82 -12.52 -21.31
C MET A 220 19.80 -13.26 -22.18
N ASP A 221 19.01 -14.16 -21.58
CA ASP A 221 17.91 -14.80 -22.32
C ASP A 221 16.63 -13.95 -22.37
N GLU A 222 15.67 -14.33 -23.23
CA GLU A 222 14.46 -13.53 -23.50
C GLU A 222 13.50 -13.47 -22.29
N GLU A 223 13.54 -14.44 -21.37
CA GLU A 223 12.72 -14.43 -20.16
C GLU A 223 13.41 -13.65 -19.02
N GLU A 224 14.73 -13.79 -18.89
CA GLU A 224 15.57 -13.02 -17.96
C GLU A 224 15.57 -11.52 -18.29
N ALA A 225 15.76 -11.16 -19.57
CA ALA A 225 15.76 -9.78 -20.03
C ALA A 225 14.40 -9.07 -19.84
N GLU A 226 13.27 -9.76 -20.01
CA GLU A 226 11.95 -9.16 -19.75
C GLU A 226 11.66 -8.97 -18.25
N VAL A 227 12.34 -9.70 -17.35
CA VAL A 227 12.27 -9.44 -15.90
C VAL A 227 13.04 -8.17 -15.56
N GLU A 228 14.29 -8.02 -15.99
CA GLU A 228 15.12 -6.86 -15.62
C GLU A 228 14.75 -5.57 -16.38
N LEU A 229 14.19 -5.69 -17.60
CA LEU A 229 13.65 -4.53 -18.31
C LEU A 229 12.33 -4.01 -17.71
N LEU A 230 11.61 -4.81 -16.90
CA LEU A 230 10.27 -4.42 -16.43
C LEU A 230 10.28 -3.21 -15.47
N PRO A 231 11.13 -3.13 -14.43
CA PRO A 231 11.26 -1.91 -13.63
C PRO A 231 11.59 -0.67 -14.47
N ILE A 232 12.48 -0.81 -15.46
CA ILE A 232 12.89 0.28 -16.35
C ILE A 232 11.69 0.75 -17.20
N LYS A 233 11.02 -0.17 -17.92
CA LYS A 233 9.82 0.12 -18.72
C LYS A 233 8.70 0.74 -17.89
N LEU A 234 8.50 0.27 -16.66
CA LEU A 234 7.49 0.76 -15.73
C LEU A 234 7.79 2.20 -15.27
N THR A 235 9.05 2.50 -14.96
CA THR A 235 9.45 3.88 -14.62
C THR A 235 9.39 4.79 -15.85
N ILE A 236 9.72 4.32 -17.06
CA ILE A 236 9.53 5.10 -18.31
C ILE A 236 8.06 5.48 -18.49
N SER A 237 7.13 4.54 -18.33
CA SER A 237 5.68 4.83 -18.39
C SER A 237 5.27 5.90 -17.38
N TYR A 238 5.73 5.78 -16.12
CA TYR A 238 5.43 6.76 -15.08
C TYR A 238 6.00 8.16 -15.38
N VAL A 239 7.24 8.25 -15.89
CA VAL A 239 7.85 9.51 -16.33
C VAL A 239 7.09 10.13 -17.52
N GLN A 240 6.64 9.31 -18.48
CA GLN A 240 5.79 9.78 -19.58
C GLN A 240 4.43 10.29 -19.07
N GLN A 241 3.81 9.61 -18.09
CA GLN A 241 2.56 10.04 -17.46
C GLN A 241 2.71 11.38 -16.74
N LEU A 242 3.78 11.57 -15.96
CA LEU A 242 4.12 12.85 -15.31
C LEU A 242 4.43 13.97 -16.33
N SER A 243 5.00 13.61 -17.49
CA SER A 243 5.28 14.54 -18.59
C SER A 243 4.03 14.90 -19.42
N GLY A 244 2.86 14.35 -19.11
CA GLY A 244 1.61 14.55 -19.85
C GLY A 244 1.40 13.63 -21.06
N ASN A 245 2.40 12.81 -21.42
CA ASN A 245 2.40 11.88 -22.55
C ASN A 245 1.61 10.59 -22.23
N THR A 246 0.36 10.77 -21.80
CA THR A 246 -0.50 9.71 -21.24
C THR A 246 -0.77 8.55 -22.19
N GLU A 247 -0.94 8.79 -23.49
CA GLU A 247 -1.20 7.72 -24.47
C GLU A 247 0.02 6.79 -24.65
N GLU A 248 1.24 7.34 -24.62
CA GLU A 248 2.47 6.53 -24.68
C GLU A 248 2.72 5.79 -23.36
N ALA A 249 2.40 6.42 -22.22
CA ALA A 249 2.46 5.77 -20.90
C ALA A 249 1.51 4.55 -20.81
N GLU A 250 0.27 4.69 -21.30
CA GLU A 250 -0.72 3.60 -21.38
C GLU A 250 -0.23 2.49 -22.32
N LYS A 251 0.24 2.86 -23.52
CA LYS A 251 0.81 1.94 -24.53
C LYS A 251 1.98 1.12 -23.99
N ILE A 252 2.90 1.74 -23.24
CA ILE A 252 4.02 1.03 -22.61
C ILE A 252 3.53 -0.02 -21.60
N LEU A 253 2.53 0.30 -20.76
CA LEU A 253 1.96 -0.65 -19.79
C LEU A 253 1.20 -1.80 -20.48
N LEU A 254 0.45 -1.50 -21.55
CA LEU A 254 -0.29 -2.51 -22.32
C LEU A 254 0.62 -3.50 -23.07
N LEU A 255 1.89 -3.14 -23.30
CA LEU A 255 2.90 -4.00 -23.90
C LEU A 255 3.66 -4.87 -22.87
N MET A 256 3.48 -4.66 -21.57
CA MET A 256 4.14 -5.47 -20.53
C MET A 256 3.47 -6.83 -20.40
N ASN A 257 4.20 -7.91 -20.73
CA ASN A 257 3.69 -9.26 -20.53
C ASN A 257 3.74 -9.68 -19.06
N THR A 258 2.79 -9.18 -18.27
CA THR A 258 2.76 -9.51 -16.84
C THR A 258 2.62 -11.01 -16.57
N ASP A 259 2.10 -11.85 -17.48
CA ASP A 259 1.95 -13.28 -17.18
C ASP A 259 3.30 -13.97 -16.87
N GLN A 260 4.37 -13.66 -17.63
CA GLN A 260 5.72 -14.22 -17.43
C GLN A 260 6.39 -13.77 -16.12
N VAL A 261 5.99 -12.63 -15.55
CA VAL A 261 6.67 -11.99 -14.42
C VAL A 261 6.42 -12.76 -13.12
N HIS A 262 7.44 -13.37 -12.51
CA HIS A 262 7.24 -14.07 -11.24
C HIS A 262 7.04 -13.15 -10.03
N ASP A 263 7.49 -11.89 -10.06
CA ASP A 263 7.27 -10.98 -8.93
C ASP A 263 5.84 -10.43 -8.83
N SER A 264 5.15 -10.87 -7.77
CA SER A 264 3.86 -10.35 -7.34
C SER A 264 3.83 -8.84 -7.02
N LEU A 265 4.96 -8.20 -6.71
CA LEU A 265 5.03 -6.75 -6.49
C LEU A 265 4.95 -5.98 -7.81
N LEU A 266 5.80 -6.30 -8.79
CA LEU A 266 5.75 -5.66 -10.11
C LEU A 266 4.40 -5.93 -10.80
N LYS A 267 3.88 -7.16 -10.68
CA LYS A 267 2.49 -7.49 -11.07
C LYS A 267 1.45 -6.57 -10.44
N LEU A 268 1.57 -6.23 -9.16
CA LEU A 268 0.62 -5.33 -8.50
C LEU A 268 0.71 -3.90 -9.06
N ILE A 269 1.92 -3.37 -9.24
CA ILE A 269 2.12 -1.98 -9.67
C ILE A 269 1.64 -1.80 -11.12
N VAL A 270 2.03 -2.69 -12.04
CA VAL A 270 1.60 -2.61 -13.45
C VAL A 270 0.07 -2.65 -13.57
N ASN A 271 -0.61 -3.57 -12.88
CA ASN A 271 -2.07 -3.66 -12.91
C ASN A 271 -2.74 -2.45 -12.23
N THR A 272 -2.18 -1.92 -11.15
CA THR A 272 -2.72 -0.73 -10.47
C THR A 272 -2.60 0.51 -11.36
N ASN A 273 -1.46 0.66 -12.05
CA ASN A 273 -1.22 1.76 -12.97
C ASN A 273 -2.11 1.63 -14.22
N LEU A 274 -2.28 0.44 -14.81
CA LEU A 274 -3.21 0.19 -15.91
C LEU A 274 -4.65 0.60 -15.58
N HIS A 275 -5.16 0.21 -14.40
CA HIS A 275 -6.49 0.62 -13.96
C HIS A 275 -6.61 2.14 -13.70
N SER A 276 -5.51 2.90 -13.59
CA SER A 276 -5.56 4.37 -13.52
C SER A 276 -5.86 5.06 -14.86
N PHE A 277 -5.70 4.34 -15.99
CA PHE A 277 -6.08 4.81 -17.33
C PHE A 277 -7.54 4.48 -17.70
N GLU A 278 -8.29 3.76 -16.85
CA GLU A 278 -9.74 3.58 -17.03
C GLU A 278 -10.47 4.92 -16.86
N LYS A 279 -10.70 5.61 -17.98
CA LYS A 279 -11.27 6.97 -18.02
C LYS A 279 -12.63 7.01 -17.32
N ASP A 280 -12.66 7.81 -16.25
CA ASP A 280 -13.77 8.14 -15.36
C ASP A 280 -14.52 6.95 -14.72
N ALA A 281 -14.58 6.95 -13.39
CA ALA A 281 -15.51 6.13 -12.61
C ALA A 281 -17.00 6.52 -12.83
N THR A 282 -17.26 7.60 -13.58
CA THR A 282 -18.60 8.00 -14.06
C THR A 282 -18.89 7.54 -15.49
N SER A 283 -17.88 7.03 -16.22
CA SER A 283 -18.11 6.36 -17.50
C SER A 283 -18.86 5.05 -17.26
N LYS A 284 -19.75 4.67 -18.19
CA LYS A 284 -20.48 3.39 -18.10
C LYS A 284 -19.62 2.17 -18.47
N GLN A 285 -18.30 2.33 -18.50
CA GLN A 285 -17.32 1.33 -18.94
C GLN A 285 -16.38 0.91 -17.81
N SER A 286 -15.92 1.83 -16.95
CA SER A 286 -15.23 1.43 -15.72
C SER A 286 -16.21 0.76 -14.75
N ASN A 287 -15.72 -0.19 -13.95
CA ASN A 287 -16.50 -0.90 -12.95
C ASN A 287 -15.69 -1.05 -11.66
N PRO A 288 -15.76 -0.09 -10.72
CA PRO A 288 -14.98 -0.12 -9.49
C PRO A 288 -15.11 -1.41 -8.66
N ASN A 289 -16.25 -2.12 -8.75
CA ASN A 289 -16.46 -3.40 -8.08
C ASN A 289 -15.65 -4.54 -8.73
N LEU A 290 -15.43 -4.46 -10.04
CA LEU A 290 -14.55 -5.39 -10.76
C LEU A 290 -13.09 -5.03 -10.46
N THR A 291 -12.74 -3.74 -10.48
CA THR A 291 -11.40 -3.22 -10.16
C THR A 291 -10.94 -3.57 -8.74
N GLU A 292 -11.79 -3.35 -7.71
CA GLU A 292 -11.53 -3.78 -6.32
C GLU A 292 -11.19 -5.27 -6.27
N ARG A 293 -11.98 -6.09 -6.98
CA ARG A 293 -11.86 -7.55 -6.95
C ARG A 293 -10.69 -8.09 -7.78
N GLN A 294 -10.26 -7.38 -8.84
CA GLN A 294 -9.09 -7.75 -9.65
C GLN A 294 -7.79 -7.40 -8.93
N LEU A 295 -7.70 -6.17 -8.40
CA LEU A 295 -6.52 -5.71 -7.68
C LEU A 295 -6.38 -6.39 -6.30
N ASN A 296 -7.49 -6.58 -5.57
CA ASN A 296 -7.55 -7.19 -4.25
C ASN A 296 -6.48 -6.61 -3.29
N LEU A 297 -6.35 -5.28 -3.29
CA LEU A 297 -5.22 -4.56 -2.67
C LEU A 297 -5.00 -4.92 -1.19
N GLN A 298 -6.06 -5.22 -0.44
CA GLN A 298 -5.96 -5.60 0.97
C GLN A 298 -5.25 -6.94 1.18
N GLU A 299 -5.55 -7.97 0.37
CA GLU A 299 -4.87 -9.27 0.46
C GLU A 299 -3.45 -9.17 -0.08
N ARG A 300 -3.25 -8.41 -1.16
CA ARG A 300 -1.92 -8.12 -1.73
C ARG A 300 -1.01 -7.40 -0.75
N LEU A 301 -1.52 -6.41 -0.02
CA LEU A 301 -0.77 -5.69 1.02
C LEU A 301 -0.30 -6.63 2.15
N GLN A 302 -1.11 -7.63 2.51
CA GLN A 302 -0.71 -8.65 3.49
C GLN A 302 0.38 -9.59 2.93
N GLN A 303 0.25 -10.02 1.68
CA GLN A 303 1.24 -10.86 0.98
C GLN A 303 2.58 -10.13 0.76
N LEU A 304 2.54 -8.83 0.47
CA LEU A 304 3.69 -8.02 0.07
C LEU A 304 4.32 -7.18 1.20
N LYS A 305 3.77 -7.21 2.43
CA LYS A 305 4.25 -6.40 3.57
C LYS A 305 5.77 -6.50 3.80
N GLN A 306 6.40 -7.64 3.49
CA GLN A 306 7.84 -7.83 3.65
C GLN A 306 8.70 -7.13 2.58
N LYS A 307 8.15 -6.85 1.38
CA LYS A 307 8.84 -6.17 0.28
C LYS A 307 8.63 -4.65 0.28
N LEU A 308 7.49 -4.19 0.78
CA LEU A 308 7.08 -2.78 0.71
C LEU A 308 7.76 -1.93 1.80
N THR A 309 8.10 -0.68 1.48
CA THR A 309 8.38 0.35 2.49
C THR A 309 7.09 0.86 3.14
N ILE A 310 7.19 1.58 4.26
CA ILE A 310 6.03 2.17 4.95
C ILE A 310 5.21 3.08 4.01
N PHE A 311 5.86 3.94 3.23
CA PHE A 311 5.21 4.85 2.29
C PHE A 311 4.49 4.09 1.15
N GLN A 312 5.10 3.01 0.63
CA GLN A 312 4.45 2.16 -0.37
C GLN A 312 3.23 1.43 0.22
N CYS A 313 3.32 0.96 1.47
CA CYS A 313 2.18 0.40 2.19
C CYS A 313 1.05 1.43 2.35
N GLU A 314 1.37 2.66 2.72
CA GLU A 314 0.42 3.76 2.88
C GLU A 314 -0.28 4.12 1.55
N THR A 315 0.44 4.21 0.44
CA THR A 315 -0.14 4.48 -0.89
C THR A 315 -1.07 3.36 -1.35
N ILE A 316 -0.65 2.09 -1.23
CA ILE A 316 -1.49 0.92 -1.59
C ILE A 316 -2.74 0.87 -0.68
N LEU A 317 -2.59 1.19 0.61
CA LEU A 317 -3.69 1.28 1.56
C LEU A 317 -4.66 2.41 1.21
N GLN A 318 -4.19 3.60 0.86
CA GLN A 318 -5.03 4.74 0.46
C GLN A 318 -5.82 4.42 -0.81
N ASN A 319 -5.18 3.82 -1.83
CA ASN A 319 -5.85 3.34 -3.04
C ASN A 319 -6.90 2.27 -2.71
N SER A 320 -6.62 1.39 -1.74
CA SER A 320 -7.59 0.42 -1.24
C SER A 320 -8.76 1.08 -0.52
N MET A 321 -8.54 2.08 0.34
CA MET A 321 -9.63 2.82 0.98
C MET A 321 -10.51 3.53 -0.05
N LEU A 322 -9.92 4.20 -1.04
CA LEU A 322 -10.63 4.94 -2.09
C LEU A 322 -11.52 4.02 -2.93
N LEU A 323 -10.97 2.93 -3.48
CA LEU A 323 -11.76 1.95 -4.25
C LEU A 323 -12.90 1.38 -3.41
N ARG A 324 -12.63 1.03 -2.15
CA ARG A 324 -13.62 0.39 -1.25
C ARG A 324 -14.68 1.37 -0.74
N TYR A 325 -14.37 2.67 -0.70
CA TYR A 325 -15.37 3.71 -0.47
C TYR A 325 -16.25 3.91 -1.72
N ALA A 326 -15.65 3.92 -2.92
CA ALA A 326 -16.36 4.02 -4.19
C ALA A 326 -17.27 2.80 -4.51
N THR A 327 -16.96 1.62 -3.98
CA THR A 327 -17.82 0.42 -4.08
C THR A 327 -18.79 0.24 -2.89
N GLY A 328 -18.69 1.08 -1.85
CA GLY A 328 -19.48 0.94 -0.62
C GLY A 328 -19.08 -0.27 0.26
N THR A 329 -17.92 -0.91 0.02
CA THR A 329 -17.44 -2.07 0.79
C THR A 329 -16.56 -1.69 1.99
N LEU A 330 -16.16 -0.42 2.12
CA LEU A 330 -15.40 0.11 3.25
C LEU A 330 -16.26 0.23 4.52
N ASN A 331 -15.69 -0.11 5.68
CA ASN A 331 -16.37 -0.01 6.97
C ASN A 331 -15.37 0.24 8.12
N ASN A 332 -15.90 0.69 9.27
CA ASN A 332 -15.08 1.08 10.42
C ASN A 332 -14.19 -0.06 10.96
N SER A 333 -14.61 -1.33 10.86
CA SER A 333 -13.79 -2.48 11.32
C SER A 333 -12.55 -2.74 10.46
N LEU A 334 -12.52 -2.19 9.24
CA LEU A 334 -11.38 -2.25 8.33
C LEU A 334 -10.48 -1.03 8.48
N LEU A 335 -11.05 0.16 8.71
CA LEU A 335 -10.29 1.37 9.11
C LEU A 335 -9.48 1.13 10.40
N LEU A 336 -10.08 0.46 11.39
CA LEU A 336 -9.43 0.05 12.64
C LEU A 336 -8.41 -1.09 12.49
N LYS A 337 -8.33 -1.74 11.31
CA LYS A 337 -7.28 -2.73 10.99
C LYS A 337 -6.14 -2.11 10.19
N SER A 338 -6.38 -1.01 9.49
CA SER A 338 -5.34 -0.23 8.82
C SER A 338 -4.56 0.71 9.74
N SER A 339 -5.13 1.10 10.89
CA SER A 339 -4.44 1.94 11.89
C SER A 339 -3.24 1.26 12.58
N PHE A 340 -2.95 -0.01 12.24
CA PHE A 340 -1.73 -0.73 12.63
C PHE A 340 -0.51 -0.41 11.74
N ILE A 341 -0.70 0.30 10.62
CA ILE A 341 0.40 0.75 9.74
C ILE A 341 0.82 2.17 10.13
N GLN A 342 -0.14 3.08 10.28
CA GLN A 342 0.01 4.36 10.99
C GLN A 342 -1.22 4.62 11.86
N PRO A 343 -1.07 5.04 13.13
CA PRO A 343 -2.21 5.42 13.95
C PRO A 343 -2.79 6.76 13.49
N TYR A 344 -3.91 6.71 12.77
CA TYR A 344 -4.79 7.85 12.47
C TYR A 344 -4.18 8.98 11.62
N ASN A 345 -3.74 8.67 10.40
CA ASN A 345 -3.58 9.73 9.40
C ASN A 345 -4.94 10.39 9.06
N LEU A 346 -4.90 11.65 8.61
CA LEU A 346 -6.10 12.46 8.34
C LEU A 346 -7.05 11.79 7.33
N VAL A 347 -6.51 11.01 6.38
CA VAL A 347 -7.28 10.27 5.39
C VAL A 347 -8.16 9.17 6.03
N THR A 348 -7.60 8.42 6.99
CA THR A 348 -8.35 7.40 7.75
C THR A 348 -9.49 8.05 8.55
N LEU A 349 -9.21 9.20 9.18
CA LEU A 349 -10.21 9.97 9.92
C LEU A 349 -11.29 10.54 8.99
N ALA A 350 -10.92 11.03 7.80
CA ALA A 350 -11.89 11.52 6.81
C ALA A 350 -12.86 10.41 6.36
N TYR A 351 -12.38 9.21 6.02
CA TYR A 351 -13.26 8.08 5.71
C TYR A 351 -14.13 7.67 6.91
N GLN A 352 -13.61 7.70 8.13
CA GLN A 352 -14.39 7.44 9.35
C GLN A 352 -15.53 8.46 9.52
N VAL A 353 -15.29 9.75 9.26
CA VAL A 353 -16.32 10.81 9.29
C VAL A 353 -17.39 10.57 8.23
N LEU A 354 -16.99 10.25 6.99
CA LEU A 354 -17.91 10.01 5.87
C LEU A 354 -18.84 8.82 6.15
N ILE A 355 -18.27 7.67 6.54
CA ILE A 355 -19.03 6.45 6.85
C ILE A 355 -19.96 6.67 8.04
N SER A 356 -19.46 7.28 9.13
CA SER A 356 -20.26 7.50 10.35
C SER A 356 -21.45 8.46 10.14
N ASN A 357 -21.39 9.32 9.12
CA ASN A 357 -22.48 10.21 8.72
C ASN A 357 -23.36 9.63 7.58
N GLY A 358 -23.09 8.40 7.12
CA GLY A 358 -23.76 7.81 5.96
C GLY A 358 -23.64 8.67 4.71
N ILE A 359 -22.45 9.21 4.45
CA ILE A 359 -22.10 9.91 3.21
C ILE A 359 -21.44 8.86 2.31
N SER A 360 -21.98 8.65 1.11
CA SER A 360 -21.39 7.72 0.12
C SER A 360 -20.53 8.47 -0.89
N PHE A 361 -19.83 7.72 -1.74
CA PHE A 361 -19.05 8.28 -2.85
C PHE A 361 -19.95 9.07 -3.82
N GLU A 362 -21.11 8.53 -4.18
CA GLU A 362 -22.08 9.19 -5.05
C GLU A 362 -22.60 10.50 -4.44
N SER A 363 -22.80 10.56 -3.11
CA SER A 363 -23.19 11.81 -2.43
C SER A 363 -22.09 12.89 -2.44
N LEU A 364 -20.82 12.54 -2.68
CA LEU A 364 -19.74 13.50 -2.88
C LEU A 364 -19.52 13.86 -4.36
N SER A 365 -19.84 12.96 -5.29
CA SER A 365 -19.76 13.22 -6.74
C SER A 365 -20.97 13.98 -7.28
N ASP A 366 -22.16 13.81 -6.69
CA ASP A 366 -23.39 14.49 -7.11
C ASP A 366 -23.49 15.90 -6.50
N HIS A 367 -23.36 16.91 -7.37
CA HIS A 367 -23.45 18.33 -7.01
C HIS A 367 -24.76 18.68 -6.30
N ALA A 368 -25.87 18.03 -6.63
CA ALA A 368 -27.16 18.24 -5.98
C ALA A 368 -27.18 17.75 -4.52
N GLN A 369 -26.37 16.73 -4.18
CA GLN A 369 -26.29 16.16 -2.84
C GLN A 369 -25.30 16.91 -1.93
N LEU A 370 -24.32 17.64 -2.47
CA LEU A 370 -23.31 18.39 -1.70
C LEU A 370 -23.92 19.32 -0.63
N LYS A 371 -25.04 20.00 -0.93
CA LYS A 371 -25.75 20.87 0.02
C LYS A 371 -26.41 20.11 1.18
N SER A 372 -26.62 18.80 1.03
CA SER A 372 -27.02 17.88 2.10
C SER A 372 -25.81 17.38 2.88
N VAL A 373 -24.72 17.02 2.19
CA VAL A 373 -23.45 16.60 2.80
C VAL A 373 -22.88 17.68 3.71
N GLY A 374 -22.79 18.93 3.27
CA GLY A 374 -22.31 20.04 4.09
C GLY A 374 -23.12 20.20 5.39
N LYS A 375 -24.45 20.06 5.32
CA LYS A 375 -25.32 20.08 6.51
C LYS A 375 -25.08 18.90 7.46
N LYS A 376 -24.70 17.72 6.96
CA LYS A 376 -24.29 16.58 7.82
C LYS A 376 -22.98 16.93 8.53
N LEU A 377 -21.95 17.35 7.79
CA LEU A 377 -20.63 17.68 8.33
C LEU A 377 -20.69 18.80 9.37
N VAL A 378 -21.44 19.89 9.13
CA VAL A 378 -21.64 20.99 10.11
C VAL A 378 -22.30 20.50 11.41
N ARG A 379 -23.26 19.56 11.33
CA ARG A 379 -23.89 18.98 12.54
C ARG A 379 -22.90 18.11 13.30
N PHE A 380 -22.17 17.26 12.59
CA PHE A 380 -21.16 16.36 13.15
C PHE A 380 -20.05 17.13 13.88
N ILE A 381 -19.47 18.15 13.24
CA ILE A 381 -18.43 19.01 13.85
C ILE A 381 -18.93 19.62 15.18
N LYS A 382 -20.15 20.16 15.20
CA LYS A 382 -20.74 20.73 16.42
C LYS A 382 -20.97 19.68 17.51
N GLN A 383 -21.39 18.48 17.15
CA GLN A 383 -21.59 17.39 18.11
C GLN A 383 -20.28 16.90 18.73
N GLU A 384 -19.20 16.79 17.97
CA GLU A 384 -17.88 16.44 18.53
C GLU A 384 -17.32 17.59 19.39
N GLU A 385 -17.48 18.85 18.96
CA GLU A 385 -17.12 20.02 19.79
C GLU A 385 -17.90 20.11 21.11
N GLU A 386 -19.16 19.69 21.13
CA GLU A 386 -19.98 19.63 22.35
C GLU A 386 -19.51 18.52 23.29
N LYS A 387 -19.16 17.33 22.76
CA LYS A 387 -18.57 16.24 23.55
C LYS A 387 -17.25 16.64 24.20
N GLU A 388 -16.35 17.32 23.47
CA GLU A 388 -15.08 17.79 24.05
C GLU A 388 -15.29 18.71 25.26
N LYS A 389 -16.26 19.62 25.17
CA LYS A 389 -16.59 20.56 26.26
C LYS A 389 -17.17 19.84 27.47
N ILE A 390 -17.91 18.75 27.25
CA ILE A 390 -18.47 17.92 28.33
C ILE A 390 -17.37 17.09 29.02
N GLY A 391 -16.49 16.42 28.26
CA GLY A 391 -15.39 15.63 28.84
C GLY A 391 -14.40 16.46 29.64
N LYS A 392 -14.02 17.64 29.14
CA LYS A 392 -13.13 18.58 29.87
C LYS A 392 -13.74 19.07 31.20
N ASN A 393 -15.06 19.00 31.37
CA ASN A 393 -15.75 19.33 32.62
C ASN A 393 -15.88 18.15 33.60
N THR A 394 -15.77 16.90 33.16
CA THR A 394 -15.80 15.74 34.08
C THR A 394 -14.44 15.47 34.71
N ASP A 395 -13.35 15.66 33.97
CA ASP A 395 -11.99 15.31 34.42
C ASP A 395 -11.40 16.26 35.49
N SER A 396 -12.18 17.29 35.89
CA SER A 396 -11.84 18.21 36.99
C SER A 396 -12.58 17.92 38.30
N GLY A 397 -13.36 16.83 38.38
CA GLY A 397 -14.14 16.47 39.56
C GLY A 397 -13.89 15.04 40.07
N ASN A 398 -13.33 14.92 41.29
CA ASN A 398 -13.18 13.69 42.08
C ASN A 398 -12.42 12.51 41.43
N ILE A 399 -11.10 12.46 41.68
CA ILE A 399 -10.37 11.18 41.67
C ILE A 399 -10.67 10.44 42.99
N ASN A 400 -11.70 9.60 43.00
CA ASN A 400 -11.88 8.52 43.97
C ASN A 400 -13.06 7.61 43.55
N ASP A 401 -12.78 6.53 42.81
CA ASP A 401 -13.49 5.27 43.02
C ASP A 401 -12.71 4.06 42.46
N ASN A 402 -12.67 2.96 43.22
CA ASN A 402 -11.94 1.74 42.86
C ASN A 402 -12.90 0.69 42.29
N ASN A 403 -13.08 0.65 40.97
CA ASN A 403 -13.78 -0.45 40.27
C ASN A 403 -13.14 -0.71 38.89
N ASN A 404 -12.51 -1.87 38.72
CA ASN A 404 -11.51 -2.08 37.64
C ASN A 404 -11.96 -3.09 36.54
N ASP A 405 -13.20 -3.59 36.60
CA ASP A 405 -13.65 -4.77 35.85
C ASP A 405 -14.54 -4.50 34.61
N LYS A 406 -14.60 -3.25 34.13
CA LYS A 406 -15.24 -2.90 32.84
C LYS A 406 -14.46 -1.89 32.01
N LYS A 407 -13.33 -2.32 31.45
CA LYS A 407 -12.77 -1.68 30.26
C LYS A 407 -13.58 -2.10 29.03
N ASP A 408 -14.62 -1.33 28.74
CA ASP A 408 -15.22 -1.34 27.41
C ASP A 408 -14.19 -0.90 26.35
N ASN A 409 -14.35 -1.35 25.10
CA ASN A 409 -13.41 -1.02 24.00
C ASN A 409 -13.62 0.41 23.46
N SER A 410 -13.79 1.40 24.34
CA SER A 410 -13.72 2.82 24.00
C SER A 410 -12.26 3.19 23.74
N ILE A 411 -11.81 2.92 22.51
CA ILE A 411 -10.51 3.36 21.98
C ILE A 411 -10.36 4.86 22.22
N ASN A 412 -9.16 5.30 22.64
CA ASN A 412 -8.92 6.69 22.98
C ASN A 412 -9.03 7.59 21.73
N TYR A 413 -10.18 8.24 21.55
CA TYR A 413 -10.49 9.04 20.36
C TYR A 413 -9.70 10.35 20.37
N ASN A 414 -8.85 10.57 19.35
CA ASN A 414 -8.36 11.91 19.04
C ASN A 414 -9.50 12.74 18.40
N SER A 415 -10.36 13.31 19.26
CA SER A 415 -11.52 14.12 18.85
C SER A 415 -11.12 15.34 18.02
N SER A 416 -10.01 15.97 18.37
CA SER A 416 -9.45 17.11 17.63
C SER A 416 -9.15 16.75 16.17
N GLY A 417 -8.43 15.66 15.91
CA GLY A 417 -8.14 15.20 14.54
C GLY A 417 -9.39 14.79 13.74
N VAL A 418 -10.45 14.32 14.42
CA VAL A 418 -11.75 14.04 13.80
C VAL A 418 -12.47 15.33 13.38
N VAL A 419 -12.40 16.39 14.20
CA VAL A 419 -12.93 17.72 13.87
C VAL A 419 -12.14 18.39 12.75
N GLU A 420 -10.81 18.26 12.74
CA GLU A 420 -9.94 18.72 11.64
C GLU A 420 -10.34 18.04 10.31
N ALA A 421 -10.42 16.71 10.28
CA ALA A 421 -10.81 15.94 9.09
C ALA A 421 -12.22 16.33 8.60
N ALA A 422 -13.20 16.44 9.50
CA ALA A 422 -14.56 16.84 9.16
C ALA A 422 -14.64 18.29 8.61
N THR A 423 -13.83 19.20 9.15
CA THR A 423 -13.79 20.60 8.70
C THR A 423 -13.13 20.73 7.33
N ILE A 424 -12.04 19.99 7.07
CA ILE A 424 -11.38 19.96 5.75
C ILE A 424 -12.31 19.34 4.69
N LEU A 425 -13.04 18.26 5.02
CA LEU A 425 -14.10 17.71 4.15
C LEU A 425 -15.20 18.74 3.86
N LEU A 426 -15.60 19.53 4.86
CA LEU A 426 -16.61 20.58 4.69
C LEU A 426 -16.09 21.71 3.79
N VAL A 427 -14.82 22.12 3.91
CA VAL A 427 -14.18 23.09 2.99
C VAL A 427 -14.16 22.55 1.56
N PHE A 428 -13.81 21.28 1.35
CA PHE A 428 -13.85 20.64 0.04
C PHE A 428 -15.26 20.70 -0.58
N VAL A 429 -16.28 20.24 0.13
CA VAL A 429 -17.70 20.28 -0.30
C VAL A 429 -18.14 21.70 -0.63
N ASN A 430 -17.80 22.67 0.22
CA ASN A 430 -18.12 24.08 0.04
C ASN A 430 -17.39 24.71 -1.15
N SER A 431 -16.18 24.26 -1.47
CA SER A 431 -15.41 24.74 -2.63
C SER A 431 -16.05 24.34 -3.97
N GLN A 432 -16.67 23.15 -4.03
CA GLN A 432 -17.43 22.70 -5.21
C GLN A 432 -18.75 23.47 -5.37
N LEU A 433 -19.27 24.05 -4.28
CA LEU A 433 -20.45 24.92 -4.27
C LEU A 433 -20.14 26.42 -4.43
N ASN A 434 -18.84 26.79 -4.43
CA ASN A 434 -18.36 28.19 -4.34
C ASN A 434 -19.01 29.01 -3.20
N ASN A 435 -19.38 28.38 -2.09
CA ASN A 435 -19.93 29.04 -0.90
C ASN A 435 -19.25 28.49 0.35
N PHE A 436 -18.47 29.34 1.03
CA PHE A 436 -17.68 28.95 2.20
C PHE A 436 -18.29 29.38 3.54
N ASP A 437 -19.49 29.96 3.56
CA ASP A 437 -20.09 30.60 4.76
C ASP A 437 -20.18 29.67 5.97
N GLN A 438 -20.36 28.36 5.72
CA GLN A 438 -20.45 27.32 6.73
C GLN A 438 -19.09 26.78 7.18
N SER A 439 -18.10 26.74 6.28
CA SER A 439 -16.76 26.22 6.57
C SER A 439 -15.82 27.26 7.15
N LEU A 440 -15.94 28.52 6.69
CA LEU A 440 -14.96 29.56 6.99
C LEU A 440 -14.82 29.85 8.50
N PRO A 441 -15.90 29.99 9.30
CA PRO A 441 -15.74 30.22 10.74
C PRO A 441 -15.08 29.06 11.48
N LEU A 442 -15.28 27.83 11.00
CA LEU A 442 -14.69 26.61 11.58
C LEU A 442 -13.21 26.47 11.18
N LEU A 443 -12.87 26.81 9.93
CA LEU A 443 -11.50 26.84 9.44
C LEU A 443 -10.69 28.00 10.06
N GLU A 444 -11.29 29.18 10.23
CA GLU A 444 -10.68 30.30 10.95
C GLU A 444 -10.40 29.93 12.41
N LYS A 445 -11.30 29.19 13.07
CA LYS A 445 -11.07 28.65 14.42
C LYS A 445 -9.86 27.70 14.45
N LEU A 446 -9.86 26.65 13.63
CA LEU A 446 -8.76 25.66 13.59
C LEU A 446 -7.41 26.29 13.21
N ALA A 447 -7.41 27.28 12.30
CA ALA A 447 -6.20 28.01 11.95
C ALA A 447 -5.68 28.86 13.10
N ASN A 448 -6.55 29.53 13.86
CA ASN A 448 -6.15 30.28 15.06
C ASN A 448 -5.64 29.34 16.17
N GLU A 449 -6.26 28.17 16.35
CA GLU A 449 -5.79 27.14 17.28
C GLU A 449 -4.38 26.66 16.88
N SER A 450 -4.13 26.39 15.60
CA SER A 450 -2.79 25.98 15.13
C SER A 450 -1.75 27.11 15.07
N LEU A 451 -2.16 28.38 14.98
CA LEU A 451 -1.23 29.52 15.16
C LEU A 451 -0.73 29.64 16.62
N ASN A 452 -1.50 29.13 17.59
CA ASN A 452 -1.10 29.07 19.00
C ASN A 452 -0.21 27.85 19.31
N GLU A 453 -0.24 26.79 18.51
CA GLU A 453 0.67 25.64 18.61
C GLU A 453 2.13 26.06 18.34
N MET A 454 3.11 25.30 18.85
CA MET A 454 4.54 25.63 18.69
C MET A 454 4.99 25.60 17.22
N ILE A 455 4.45 24.67 16.43
CA ILE A 455 4.68 24.52 14.99
C ILE A 455 3.32 24.65 14.31
N VAL A 456 3.20 25.51 13.31
CA VAL A 456 1.92 25.73 12.58
C VAL A 456 1.63 24.56 11.64
N LYS A 457 0.40 24.04 11.62
CA LYS A 457 -0.05 22.98 10.70
C LYS A 457 -0.23 23.52 9.28
N PRO A 458 0.65 23.22 8.30
CA PRO A 458 0.61 23.86 6.98
C PRO A 458 -0.69 23.60 6.21
N GLY A 459 -1.23 22.38 6.31
CA GLY A 459 -2.46 21.99 5.62
C GLY A 459 -3.69 22.80 6.05
N ILE A 460 -3.84 23.13 7.33
CA ILE A 460 -4.98 23.89 7.85
C ILE A 460 -4.86 25.35 7.42
N VAL A 461 -3.73 25.99 7.71
CA VAL A 461 -3.57 27.43 7.48
C VAL A 461 -3.36 27.75 5.99
N GLY A 462 -2.70 26.87 5.23
CA GLY A 462 -2.62 26.93 3.77
C GLY A 462 -4.00 26.83 3.11
N THR A 463 -4.87 25.93 3.61
CA THR A 463 -6.27 25.87 3.14
C THR A 463 -7.01 27.18 3.42
N LEU A 464 -6.79 27.82 4.57
CA LEU A 464 -7.40 29.13 4.87
C LEU A 464 -6.91 30.25 3.96
N ILE A 465 -5.60 30.27 3.63
CA ILE A 465 -5.02 31.18 2.62
C ILE A 465 -5.75 30.99 1.29
N THR A 466 -5.87 29.76 0.78
CA THR A 466 -6.55 29.47 -0.49
C THR A 466 -8.04 29.84 -0.46
N VAL A 467 -8.73 29.69 0.67
CA VAL A 467 -10.13 30.13 0.82
C VAL A 467 -10.25 31.65 0.79
N TYR A 468 -9.38 32.40 1.48
CA TYR A 468 -9.37 33.86 1.41
C TYR A 468 -9.02 34.37 0.00
N GLU A 469 -8.09 33.71 -0.70
CA GLU A 469 -7.73 34.03 -2.09
C GLU A 469 -8.93 33.81 -3.03
N LYS A 470 -9.63 32.67 -2.93
CA LYS A 470 -10.86 32.39 -3.69
C LYS A 470 -12.04 33.32 -3.35
N GLN A 471 -12.09 33.87 -2.14
CA GLN A 471 -13.08 34.88 -1.74
C GLN A 471 -12.65 36.32 -2.01
N HIS A 472 -11.44 36.54 -2.56
CA HIS A 472 -10.81 37.86 -2.70
C HIS A 472 -10.77 38.67 -1.39
N ASN A 473 -10.68 38.00 -0.24
CA ASN A 473 -10.69 38.61 1.08
C ASN A 473 -9.30 39.13 1.49
N LEU A 474 -8.80 40.10 0.72
CA LEU A 474 -7.44 40.64 0.83
C LEU A 474 -7.12 41.20 2.23
N ALA A 475 -8.12 41.73 2.94
CA ALA A 475 -7.96 42.26 4.29
C ALA A 475 -7.65 41.15 5.32
N LYS A 476 -8.40 40.05 5.33
CA LYS A 476 -8.09 38.89 6.19
C LYS A 476 -6.83 38.17 5.73
N LEU A 477 -6.60 38.06 4.42
CA LEU A 477 -5.40 37.45 3.84
C LEU A 477 -4.12 38.18 4.27
N LYS A 478 -4.02 39.50 4.07
CA LYS A 478 -2.84 40.28 4.47
C LYS A 478 -2.58 40.22 5.98
N LYS A 479 -3.64 40.20 6.81
CA LYS A 479 -3.49 40.00 8.25
C LYS A 479 -2.90 38.63 8.58
N LEU A 480 -3.44 37.56 8.00
CA LEU A 480 -2.97 36.19 8.22
C LEU A 480 -1.52 36.00 7.78
N LEU A 481 -1.18 36.50 6.59
CA LEU A 481 0.20 36.42 6.05
C LEU A 481 1.20 37.14 6.96
N LYS A 482 0.89 38.36 7.46
CA LYS A 482 1.78 39.05 8.41
C LYS A 482 1.94 38.27 9.73
N THR A 483 0.85 37.79 10.32
CA THR A 483 0.92 36.98 11.56
C THR A 483 1.70 35.67 11.36
N LEU A 484 1.67 35.07 10.17
CA LEU A 484 2.51 33.92 9.84
C LEU A 484 3.99 34.29 9.69
N VAL A 485 4.32 35.40 9.03
CA VAL A 485 5.71 35.88 8.92
C VAL A 485 6.30 36.13 10.31
N GLU A 486 5.56 36.81 11.19
CA GLU A 486 5.92 37.00 12.60
C GLU A 486 6.10 35.64 13.31
N LYS A 487 5.16 34.70 13.14
CA LYS A 487 5.21 33.36 13.76
C LYS A 487 6.42 32.53 13.30
N PHE A 488 6.81 32.59 12.03
CA PHE A 488 7.96 31.85 11.52
C PHE A 488 9.29 32.41 12.04
N LEU A 489 9.43 33.74 12.15
CA LEU A 489 10.63 34.38 12.72
C LEU A 489 10.86 34.06 14.21
N TYR A 490 9.81 33.64 14.94
CA TYR A 490 9.90 33.13 16.31
C TYR A 490 9.78 31.60 16.42
N SER A 491 9.77 30.86 15.30
CA SER A 491 9.78 29.39 15.31
C SER A 491 11.23 28.86 15.43
N PRO A 492 11.48 27.74 16.15
CA PRO A 492 12.82 27.17 16.26
C PRO A 492 13.38 26.74 14.89
N GLU A 493 14.65 27.00 14.64
CA GLU A 493 15.36 26.65 13.38
C GLU A 493 15.24 25.16 13.03
N ASP A 494 15.28 24.26 14.03
CA ASP A 494 15.05 22.82 13.85
C ASP A 494 13.73 22.47 13.16
N SER A 495 12.70 23.30 13.29
CA SER A 495 11.39 23.10 12.63
C SER A 495 11.51 23.14 11.10
N PHE A 496 12.47 23.91 10.59
CA PHE A 496 12.68 24.15 9.16
C PHE A 496 13.56 23.06 8.50
N LYS A 497 14.12 22.14 9.28
CA LYS A 497 14.67 20.86 8.76
C LYS A 497 13.59 20.00 8.12
N ASN A 498 12.31 20.20 8.45
CA ASN A 498 11.20 19.64 7.70
C ASN A 498 10.94 20.48 6.45
N VAL A 499 11.33 19.95 5.29
CA VAL A 499 11.22 20.62 3.98
C VAL A 499 9.78 21.06 3.66
N ASN A 500 8.75 20.35 4.12
CA ASN A 500 7.35 20.76 3.93
C ASN A 500 6.98 22.00 4.77
N TYR A 501 7.59 22.18 5.95
CA TYR A 501 7.40 23.36 6.79
C TYR A 501 8.21 24.56 6.23
N TYR A 502 9.45 24.30 5.80
CA TYR A 502 10.29 25.25 5.07
C TYR A 502 9.58 25.80 3.82
N ASN A 503 9.04 24.90 2.99
CA ASN A 503 8.33 25.29 1.76
C ASN A 503 7.02 26.03 2.03
N PHE A 504 6.30 25.69 3.10
CA PHE A 504 5.16 26.50 3.53
C PHE A 504 5.56 27.92 3.94
N ALA A 505 6.65 28.07 4.70
CA ALA A 505 7.18 29.37 5.09
C ALA A 505 7.70 30.18 3.88
N LYS A 506 8.41 29.55 2.93
CA LYS A 506 8.86 30.14 1.66
C LYS A 506 7.68 30.65 0.83
N ILE A 507 6.63 29.85 0.67
CA ILE A 507 5.39 30.25 -0.04
C ILE A 507 4.70 31.42 0.67
N VAL A 508 4.64 31.42 2.00
CA VAL A 508 4.06 32.54 2.77
C VAL A 508 4.91 33.81 2.63
N ALA A 509 6.25 33.72 2.66
CA ALA A 509 7.14 34.84 2.43
C ALA A 509 6.91 35.46 1.04
N MET A 510 6.86 34.64 -0.01
CA MET A 510 6.56 35.08 -1.38
C MET A 510 5.17 35.72 -1.51
N LYS A 511 4.13 35.13 -0.90
CA LYS A 511 2.78 35.71 -0.89
C LYS A 511 2.70 37.02 -0.11
N ASN A 512 3.45 37.16 0.99
CA ASN A 512 3.48 38.38 1.79
C ASN A 512 4.35 39.49 1.16
N TYR A 513 5.37 39.14 0.35
CA TYR A 513 6.24 40.11 -0.32
C TYR A 513 5.47 41.04 -1.25
N ALA A 514 4.42 40.55 -1.91
CA ALA A 514 3.47 41.36 -2.69
C ALA A 514 2.64 42.37 -1.84
N PHE A 515 2.75 42.32 -0.51
CA PHE A 515 1.98 43.15 0.42
C PHE A 515 2.82 43.88 1.48
N SER A 516 4.02 43.43 1.83
CA SER A 516 4.88 44.04 2.85
C SER A 516 6.36 43.65 2.73
N GLU A 517 7.24 44.63 2.92
CA GLU A 517 8.70 44.48 3.00
C GLU A 517 9.16 43.61 4.19
N ASP A 518 8.32 43.44 5.23
CA ASP A 518 8.58 42.58 6.39
C ASP A 518 9.06 41.17 5.99
N SER A 519 8.61 40.70 4.82
CA SER A 519 8.94 39.40 4.23
C SER A 519 10.43 39.19 3.99
N ARG A 520 11.22 40.28 3.82
CA ARG A 520 12.67 40.20 3.60
C ARG A 520 13.39 39.52 4.77
N GLN A 521 12.99 39.83 6.01
CA GLN A 521 13.59 39.21 7.19
C GLN A 521 13.36 37.69 7.23
N LEU A 522 12.19 37.23 6.75
CA LEU A 522 11.89 35.81 6.65
C LEU A 522 12.67 35.13 5.52
N PHE A 523 12.92 35.81 4.39
CA PHE A 523 13.83 35.30 3.36
C PHE A 523 15.28 35.19 3.89
N GLU A 524 15.76 36.18 4.64
CA GLU A 524 17.11 36.16 5.25
C GLU A 524 17.24 35.03 6.29
N PHE A 525 16.19 34.79 7.10
CA PHE A 525 16.11 33.64 8.03
C PHE A 525 16.07 32.28 7.29
N LEU A 526 15.24 32.15 6.24
CA LEU A 526 15.14 30.92 5.47
C LEU A 526 16.40 30.64 4.63
N HIS A 527 17.15 31.66 4.23
CA HIS A 527 18.48 31.50 3.64
C HIS A 527 19.50 30.96 4.65
N ALA A 528 19.47 31.42 5.91
CA ALA A 528 20.32 30.85 6.95
C ALA A 528 20.00 29.36 7.23
N ALA A 529 18.71 28.98 7.15
CA ALA A 529 18.28 27.58 7.31
C ALA A 529 18.61 26.68 6.09
N ASN A 530 18.60 27.22 4.86
CA ASN A 530 19.02 26.52 3.65
C ASN A 530 19.68 27.49 2.65
N PRO A 531 21.03 27.64 2.67
CA PRO A 531 21.75 28.53 1.77
C PRO A 531 21.74 28.11 0.29
N GLN A 532 21.30 26.89 -0.03
CA GLN A 532 21.28 26.35 -1.39
C GLN A 532 19.98 26.65 -2.16
N ASP A 533 18.99 27.31 -1.52
CA ASP A 533 17.74 27.67 -2.19
C ASP A 533 17.98 28.79 -3.23
N MET A 534 18.09 28.38 -4.50
CA MET A 534 18.34 29.29 -5.63
C MET A 534 17.28 30.38 -5.78
N LEU A 535 16.04 30.15 -5.34
CA LEU A 535 14.94 31.10 -5.47
C LEU A 535 14.97 32.15 -4.35
N ILE A 536 15.28 31.76 -3.11
CA ILE A 536 15.53 32.73 -2.04
C ILE A 536 16.81 33.53 -2.32
N ASN A 537 17.86 32.87 -2.81
CA ASN A 537 19.11 33.53 -3.20
C ASN A 537 18.87 34.58 -4.31
N SER A 538 18.04 34.26 -5.31
CA SER A 538 17.61 35.20 -6.35
C SER A 538 16.87 36.41 -5.77
N ILE A 539 15.90 36.19 -4.88
CA ILE A 539 15.12 37.27 -4.24
C ILE A 539 16.00 38.18 -3.36
N LEU A 540 16.93 37.62 -2.57
CA LEU A 540 17.78 38.39 -1.68
C LEU A 540 18.84 39.23 -2.41
N SER A 541 19.38 38.69 -3.52
CA SER A 541 20.37 39.35 -4.37
C SER A 541 19.79 40.29 -5.43
N ASN A 542 18.49 40.17 -5.74
CA ASN A 542 17.83 40.74 -6.92
C ASN A 542 18.47 40.31 -8.25
N SER A 543 19.10 39.13 -8.32
CA SER A 543 19.64 38.53 -9.56
C SER A 543 18.81 37.32 -10.00
N ASN A 544 18.68 37.15 -11.32
CA ASN A 544 18.03 35.99 -11.94
C ASN A 544 19.04 35.02 -12.59
N GLU A 545 20.35 35.27 -12.46
CA GLU A 545 21.41 34.52 -13.17
C GLU A 545 21.50 33.04 -12.79
N SER A 546 21.00 32.67 -11.60
CA SER A 546 20.92 31.29 -11.11
C SER A 546 19.64 30.54 -11.51
N LEU A 547 18.67 31.21 -12.15
CA LEU A 547 17.38 30.63 -12.50
C LEU A 547 17.35 30.14 -13.95
N GLN A 548 16.68 29.02 -14.20
CA GLN A 548 16.40 28.56 -15.57
C GLN A 548 15.57 29.59 -16.33
N SER A 549 15.82 29.75 -17.63
CA SER A 549 15.10 30.76 -18.40
C SER A 549 13.62 30.38 -18.56
N VAL A 550 12.76 31.38 -18.73
CA VAL A 550 11.33 31.16 -19.01
C VAL A 550 11.14 30.37 -20.31
N ALA A 551 12.08 30.48 -21.27
CA ALA A 551 12.06 29.69 -22.49
C ALA A 551 12.33 28.20 -22.20
N ASP A 552 13.31 27.88 -21.34
CA ASP A 552 13.60 26.48 -20.95
C ASP A 552 12.46 25.89 -20.13
N LEU A 553 11.94 26.64 -19.15
CA LEU A 553 10.82 26.23 -18.29
C LEU A 553 9.50 26.06 -19.06
N SER A 554 9.32 26.77 -20.17
CA SER A 554 8.20 26.55 -21.11
C SER A 554 8.54 25.61 -22.27
N SER A 555 9.77 25.08 -22.34
CA SER A 555 10.21 24.13 -23.38
C SER A 555 9.76 22.69 -23.12
N GLN A 556 8.47 22.54 -22.81
CA GLN A 556 7.73 21.40 -23.36
C GLN A 556 7.85 21.51 -24.90
N LYS A 557 8.87 20.86 -25.48
CA LYS A 557 9.09 20.81 -26.93
C LYS A 557 7.76 20.48 -27.59
N SER A 558 7.32 21.29 -28.56
CA SER A 558 6.00 21.08 -29.16
C SER A 558 5.93 19.66 -29.72
N VAL A 559 4.72 19.08 -29.71
CA VAL A 559 4.51 17.69 -30.12
C VAL A 559 5.07 17.43 -31.53
N ASP A 560 5.03 18.44 -32.40
CA ASP A 560 5.62 18.44 -33.75
C ASP A 560 7.14 18.19 -33.75
N SER A 561 7.88 18.72 -32.76
CA SER A 561 9.32 18.50 -32.62
C SER A 561 9.68 17.09 -32.14
N LEU A 562 8.73 16.36 -31.53
CA LEU A 562 8.90 14.94 -31.17
C LEU A 562 8.45 14.03 -32.32
N LEU A 563 7.39 14.42 -33.04
CA LEU A 563 6.95 13.77 -34.28
C LEU A 563 7.93 13.95 -35.45
N ALA A 564 8.80 14.95 -35.40
CA ALA A 564 9.87 15.17 -36.38
C ALA A 564 11.03 14.16 -36.28
N VAL A 565 11.05 13.28 -35.27
CA VAL A 565 12.03 12.17 -35.20
C VAL A 565 11.63 11.09 -36.21
N ASN A 566 12.32 11.10 -37.35
CA ASN A 566 11.96 10.28 -38.51
C ASN A 566 12.28 8.80 -38.26
N MET A 567 11.23 7.97 -38.09
CA MET A 567 11.36 6.58 -37.63
C MET A 567 12.22 5.70 -38.54
N GLU A 568 12.27 5.99 -39.83
CA GLU A 568 13.14 5.33 -40.82
C GLU A 568 14.63 5.33 -40.46
N GLU A 569 15.15 6.31 -39.72
CA GLU A 569 16.58 6.33 -39.31
C GLU A 569 16.88 5.41 -38.12
N LEU A 570 15.86 5.02 -37.35
CA LEU A 570 15.98 4.08 -36.21
C LEU A 570 15.89 2.60 -36.63
N ILE A 571 15.63 2.32 -37.90
CA ILE A 571 15.61 0.95 -38.44
C ILE A 571 17.04 0.58 -38.89
N PRO A 572 17.72 -0.40 -38.27
CA PRO A 572 19.07 -0.80 -38.69
C PRO A 572 19.05 -1.41 -40.09
N THR A 573 19.54 -0.64 -41.07
CA THR A 573 19.48 -0.92 -42.52
C THR A 573 20.44 -2.02 -42.98
N LYS A 574 20.25 -3.26 -42.49
CA LYS A 574 20.98 -4.47 -42.92
C LYS A 574 20.17 -5.77 -42.72
N SER A 575 18.90 -5.75 -43.16
CA SER A 575 18.11 -6.98 -43.26
C SER A 575 18.74 -7.97 -44.25
N LYS A 576 19.18 -9.13 -43.75
CA LYS A 576 19.53 -10.27 -44.61
C LYS A 576 18.27 -10.72 -45.36
N PRO A 577 18.35 -11.09 -46.65
CA PRO A 577 17.17 -11.40 -47.44
C PRO A 577 16.43 -12.61 -46.85
N ILE A 578 15.20 -12.37 -46.38
CA ILE A 578 14.31 -13.41 -45.86
C ILE A 578 13.99 -14.36 -47.01
N LYS A 579 14.50 -15.60 -46.94
CA LYS A 579 14.08 -16.67 -47.85
C LYS A 579 12.58 -16.89 -47.65
N SER A 580 11.82 -16.83 -48.73
CA SER A 580 10.39 -17.07 -48.71
C SER A 580 10.11 -18.51 -48.29
N ILE A 581 9.75 -18.69 -47.01
CA ILE A 581 9.26 -19.96 -46.48
C ILE A 581 7.88 -20.21 -47.10
N THR A 582 7.90 -20.85 -48.27
CA THR A 582 6.73 -21.53 -48.82
C THR A 582 6.17 -22.45 -47.74
N LYS A 583 4.85 -22.41 -47.52
CA LYS A 583 4.20 -23.16 -46.43
C LYS A 583 4.30 -24.66 -46.68
N ALA A 584 5.41 -25.26 -46.26
CA ALA A 584 5.59 -26.70 -46.19
C ALA A 584 4.47 -27.29 -45.31
N ALA A 585 3.54 -28.00 -45.95
CA ALA A 585 2.36 -28.52 -45.27
C ALA A 585 2.74 -29.61 -44.28
N THR A 586 2.96 -29.23 -43.01
CA THR A 586 3.22 -30.15 -41.91
C THR A 586 2.04 -31.09 -41.74
N LYS A 587 2.18 -32.31 -42.28
CA LYS A 587 1.24 -33.43 -42.15
C LYS A 587 1.21 -33.97 -40.71
N VAL A 588 0.70 -33.15 -39.80
CA VAL A 588 0.48 -33.51 -38.40
C VAL A 588 -0.62 -34.58 -38.35
N THR A 589 -0.23 -35.84 -38.20
CA THR A 589 -1.11 -37.02 -38.11
C THR A 589 -1.82 -37.14 -36.76
N LYS A 590 -2.30 -36.01 -36.22
CA LYS A 590 -3.22 -35.98 -35.06
C LYS A 590 -4.50 -36.75 -35.41
N LYS A 591 -4.74 -37.87 -34.73
CA LYS A 591 -5.98 -38.66 -34.85
C LYS A 591 -7.17 -37.73 -34.60
N LYS A 592 -8.06 -37.57 -35.60
CA LYS A 592 -9.24 -36.70 -35.52
C LYS A 592 -10.22 -37.17 -34.44
N GLN A 593 -10.05 -36.73 -33.20
CA GLN A 593 -11.18 -36.67 -32.26
C GLN A 593 -12.16 -35.61 -32.77
N LYS A 594 -13.42 -36.02 -32.98
CA LYS A 594 -14.48 -35.12 -33.41
C LYS A 594 -14.83 -34.18 -32.24
N PRO A 595 -15.04 -32.87 -32.46
CA PRO A 595 -15.52 -31.98 -31.41
C PRO A 595 -16.85 -32.52 -30.84
N LYS A 596 -17.00 -32.53 -29.51
CA LYS A 596 -18.14 -33.16 -28.81
C LYS A 596 -19.43 -32.32 -28.84
N PHE A 597 -19.71 -31.68 -29.97
CA PHE A 597 -21.04 -31.16 -30.27
C PHE A 597 -21.84 -32.24 -31.01
N GLY A 598 -22.87 -32.77 -30.35
CA GLY A 598 -23.76 -33.76 -30.95
C GLY A 598 -24.58 -33.17 -32.10
N LYS A 599 -24.89 -33.99 -33.11
CA LYS A 599 -25.57 -33.60 -34.37
C LYS A 599 -26.90 -32.84 -34.22
N ASN A 600 -27.48 -32.79 -33.02
CA ASN A 600 -28.81 -32.25 -32.75
C ASN A 600 -28.76 -30.90 -32.00
N LYS A 601 -27.59 -30.27 -31.83
CA LYS A 601 -27.48 -28.90 -31.29
C LYS A 601 -27.63 -27.88 -32.41
N VAL A 602 -28.84 -27.36 -32.57
CA VAL A 602 -29.14 -26.14 -33.34
C VAL A 602 -28.86 -24.92 -32.45
N VAL A 603 -28.34 -23.83 -33.02
CA VAL A 603 -28.25 -22.54 -32.31
C VAL A 603 -29.66 -21.96 -32.21
N LYS A 604 -30.15 -21.71 -30.99
CA LYS A 604 -31.44 -21.03 -30.78
C LYS A 604 -31.31 -19.54 -31.11
N PRO A 605 -32.33 -18.90 -31.71
CA PRO A 605 -32.36 -17.45 -31.88
C PRO A 605 -32.33 -16.70 -30.55
N GLU A 606 -31.90 -15.43 -30.59
CA GLU A 606 -31.95 -14.52 -29.45
C GLU A 606 -33.40 -14.23 -29.06
N GLY A 607 -33.83 -14.83 -27.95
CA GLY A 607 -35.21 -14.77 -27.45
C GLY A 607 -35.62 -16.02 -26.67
N GLU A 608 -35.14 -17.21 -27.05
CA GLU A 608 -35.44 -18.47 -26.34
C GLU A 608 -34.45 -18.81 -25.20
N PHE A 609 -33.49 -17.92 -24.89
CA PHE A 609 -32.46 -18.17 -23.87
C PHE A 609 -32.95 -17.86 -22.45
N THR A 610 -33.67 -18.81 -21.86
CA THR A 610 -33.96 -18.80 -20.42
C THR A 610 -32.69 -19.08 -19.59
N LEU A 611 -32.07 -18.02 -19.08
CA LEU A 611 -30.92 -18.12 -18.18
C LEU A 611 -31.36 -18.62 -16.79
N ASP A 612 -30.69 -19.67 -16.30
CA ASP A 612 -30.88 -20.21 -14.96
C ASP A 612 -30.48 -19.17 -13.89
N LYS A 613 -31.46 -18.75 -13.07
CA LYS A 613 -31.28 -17.76 -12.01
C LYS A 613 -30.37 -18.23 -10.88
N GLU A 614 -30.17 -19.54 -10.72
CA GLU A 614 -29.26 -20.15 -9.74
C GLU A 614 -27.88 -20.45 -10.35
N ARG A 615 -27.60 -20.02 -11.60
CA ARG A 615 -26.35 -20.35 -12.29
C ARG A 615 -25.08 -19.83 -11.60
N TRP A 616 -25.19 -18.78 -10.79
CA TRP A 616 -24.11 -18.23 -9.97
C TRP A 616 -23.80 -19.06 -8.71
N LEU A 617 -24.76 -19.86 -8.22
CA LEU A 617 -24.55 -20.73 -7.07
C LEU A 617 -23.70 -21.96 -7.46
N PRO A 618 -22.80 -22.43 -6.57
CA PRO A 618 -22.11 -23.71 -6.73
C PRO A 618 -23.11 -24.85 -6.98
N LEU A 619 -22.81 -25.76 -7.90
CA LEU A 619 -23.77 -26.75 -8.41
C LEU A 619 -24.48 -27.58 -7.32
N LYS A 620 -23.82 -27.84 -6.19
CA LYS A 620 -24.38 -28.60 -5.06
C LYS A 620 -25.47 -27.84 -4.27
N LEU A 621 -25.52 -26.51 -4.37
CA LEU A 621 -26.41 -25.62 -3.63
C LEU A 621 -27.64 -25.18 -4.45
N ARG A 622 -27.81 -25.71 -5.67
CA ARG A 622 -28.95 -25.41 -6.53
C ARG A 622 -30.16 -26.28 -6.17
N SER A 623 -31.35 -25.70 -6.18
CA SER A 623 -32.63 -26.34 -5.83
C SER A 623 -32.92 -27.61 -6.61
N TYR A 624 -32.44 -27.70 -7.86
CA TYR A 624 -32.60 -28.85 -8.74
C TYR A 624 -31.48 -29.91 -8.65
N TYR A 625 -30.45 -29.71 -7.83
CA TYR A 625 -29.32 -30.66 -7.73
C TYR A 625 -29.72 -31.98 -7.08
N LYS A 626 -29.35 -33.10 -7.72
CA LYS A 626 -29.59 -34.46 -7.20
C LYS A 626 -28.26 -35.24 -7.21
N PRO A 627 -27.66 -35.52 -6.03
CA PRO A 627 -26.37 -36.22 -5.92
C PRO A 627 -26.41 -37.60 -6.59
N THR A 628 -25.36 -37.96 -7.32
CA THR A 628 -25.28 -39.26 -7.99
C THR A 628 -24.95 -40.38 -6.99
N LYS A 629 -25.15 -41.64 -7.40
CA LYS A 629 -24.77 -42.81 -6.59
C LYS A 629 -23.27 -42.90 -6.27
N LYS A 630 -22.38 -42.22 -7.03
CA LYS A 630 -20.95 -42.10 -6.69
C LYS A 630 -20.73 -41.04 -5.60
N ASP A 631 -21.37 -39.89 -5.72
CA ASP A 631 -21.17 -38.76 -4.79
C ASP A 631 -21.62 -39.12 -3.37
N LYS A 632 -22.77 -39.80 -3.24
CA LYS A 632 -23.26 -40.32 -1.95
C LYS A 632 -22.26 -41.27 -1.26
N LYS A 633 -21.36 -41.92 -2.00
CA LYS A 633 -20.34 -42.82 -1.45
C LYS A 633 -19.07 -42.11 -0.94
N LYS A 634 -18.93 -40.79 -1.18
CA LYS A 634 -17.89 -39.94 -0.58
C LYS A 634 -18.38 -39.12 0.63
N ALA A 635 -19.67 -39.19 0.97
CA ALA A 635 -20.26 -38.45 2.09
C ALA A 635 -20.41 -39.29 3.39
N GLY A 636 -20.11 -40.60 3.34
CA GLY A 636 -20.22 -41.52 4.48
C GLY A 636 -18.84 -42.00 4.93
N GLY A 637 -18.18 -41.23 5.79
CA GLY A 637 -16.87 -41.55 6.35
C GLY A 637 -16.32 -40.40 7.19
N HIS A 638 -16.44 -40.50 8.51
CA HIS A 638 -15.69 -39.71 9.50
C HIS A 638 -14.45 -40.54 9.92
N GLN A 639 -13.45 -40.07 10.68
CA GLN A 639 -13.29 -38.90 11.55
C GLN A 639 -11.87 -38.32 11.37
N GLY A 640 -11.56 -37.07 11.68
CA GLY A 640 -12.45 -35.98 12.12
C GLY A 640 -11.69 -34.67 12.29
N ALA A 641 -12.40 -33.55 12.10
CA ALA A 641 -11.99 -32.19 12.47
C ALA A 641 -13.29 -31.43 12.79
N VAL A 642 -13.29 -30.58 13.82
CA VAL A 642 -14.53 -30.00 14.36
C VAL A 642 -14.89 -28.68 13.68
N GLU A 643 -16.20 -28.52 13.49
CA GLU A 643 -16.98 -27.35 13.08
C GLU A 643 -16.72 -26.07 13.92
N SER A 644 -17.13 -24.85 13.52
CA SER A 644 -17.90 -24.37 12.35
C SER A 644 -17.71 -22.86 12.13
N PHE A 645 -18.21 -22.34 11.00
CA PHE A 645 -18.56 -20.93 10.80
C PHE A 645 -20.06 -20.83 10.43
N SER A 646 -20.84 -19.98 11.12
CA SER A 646 -22.07 -19.33 10.61
C SER A 646 -22.67 -18.35 11.63
N PRO A 647 -22.97 -17.11 11.22
CA PRO A 647 -23.99 -16.28 11.85
C PRO A 647 -25.16 -16.02 10.89
N SER A 648 -26.40 -15.99 11.41
CA SER A 648 -27.58 -15.47 10.71
C SER A 648 -28.35 -14.52 11.62
N ALA A 649 -29.08 -13.57 11.01
CA ALA A 649 -29.75 -12.49 11.73
C ALA A 649 -31.28 -12.66 11.67
N THR A 650 -31.91 -12.75 12.87
CA THR A 650 -33.17 -12.10 13.32
C THR A 650 -34.46 -12.14 12.44
N PRO A 651 -35.67 -11.83 12.98
CA PRO A 651 -36.01 -11.30 14.31
C PRO A 651 -36.95 -12.18 15.17
N ALA A 652 -37.14 -11.77 16.43
CA ALA A 652 -38.19 -12.26 17.34
C ALA A 652 -39.49 -11.45 17.18
N PRO A 653 -40.60 -11.83 17.86
CA PRO A 653 -40.85 -11.18 19.16
C PRO A 653 -41.47 -12.05 20.27
N SER A 654 -41.22 -11.63 21.51
CA SER A 654 -42.05 -11.76 22.74
C SER A 654 -42.81 -13.06 23.04
N SER A 655 -42.44 -13.73 24.15
CA SER A 655 -43.15 -13.58 25.44
C SER A 655 -42.53 -14.44 26.57
N ALA A 656 -42.90 -14.18 27.82
CA ALA A 656 -42.53 -14.96 29.01
C ALA A 656 -43.42 -16.24 29.13
N SER A 657 -43.21 -17.22 30.01
CA SER A 657 -42.75 -17.10 31.40
C SER A 657 -42.35 -18.44 32.07
N THR A 658 -42.00 -18.29 33.35
CA THR A 658 -41.51 -19.19 34.41
C THR A 658 -42.20 -20.54 34.63
N SER A 659 -41.40 -21.51 35.10
CA SER A 659 -41.69 -22.56 36.13
C SER A 659 -42.78 -23.64 35.95
N HIS A 660 -42.48 -24.81 36.53
CA HIS A 660 -43.34 -26.00 36.68
C HIS A 660 -44.72 -25.77 37.31
N THR A 661 -45.74 -26.53 36.87
CA THR A 661 -46.56 -27.44 37.73
C THR A 661 -47.47 -28.36 36.90
N ASN A 662 -48.07 -29.39 37.55
CA ASN A 662 -48.94 -30.40 36.93
C ASN A 662 -50.41 -29.94 36.81
N ALA A 663 -51.12 -30.38 35.76
CA ALA A 663 -52.53 -30.81 35.84
C ALA A 663 -52.98 -31.60 34.59
N ASN A 664 -53.98 -32.47 34.75
CA ASN A 664 -54.68 -33.19 33.67
C ASN A 664 -55.68 -32.30 32.92
N ALA A 665 -55.85 -32.52 31.61
CA ALA A 665 -57.16 -32.77 30.97
C ALA A 665 -57.01 -33.21 29.50
N ASN A 666 -58.04 -33.84 28.93
CA ASN A 666 -58.11 -34.29 27.53
C ASN A 666 -59.07 -33.38 26.70
N PRO A 667 -59.49 -33.67 25.46
CA PRO A 667 -59.23 -32.78 24.32
C PRO A 667 -60.52 -32.19 23.70
N ASN A 668 -60.42 -31.55 22.52
CA ASN A 668 -60.98 -32.06 21.23
C ASN A 668 -61.17 -30.95 20.16
N ALA A 669 -61.28 -31.40 18.91
CA ALA A 669 -62.08 -30.84 17.80
C ALA A 669 -61.67 -29.53 17.08
N ASN A 670 -61.46 -29.69 15.76
CA ASN A 670 -62.03 -28.89 14.66
C ASN A 670 -61.60 -27.42 14.46
N ALA A 671 -61.72 -26.84 13.26
CA ALA A 671 -61.78 -27.39 11.88
C ALA A 671 -61.66 -26.22 10.87
N GLN A 672 -61.41 -26.54 9.59
CA GLN A 672 -61.81 -25.81 8.37
C GLN A 672 -61.45 -24.30 8.23
N GLY A 673 -61.08 -23.79 7.05
CA GLY A 673 -60.96 -24.41 5.73
C GLY A 673 -61.21 -23.39 4.60
N ALA A 674 -61.07 -23.81 3.33
CA ALA A 674 -61.31 -23.01 2.11
C ALA A 674 -60.37 -21.78 1.96
N SER A 675 -60.23 -21.08 0.83
CA SER A 675 -60.61 -21.22 -0.60
C SER A 675 -59.73 -20.23 -1.40
N HIS A 676 -59.46 -20.32 -2.72
CA HIS A 676 -59.78 -21.24 -3.83
C HIS A 676 -58.50 -21.34 -4.71
N GLY A 677 -58.28 -22.37 -5.55
CA GLY A 677 -58.83 -22.55 -6.91
C GLY A 677 -58.12 -21.62 -7.92
N GLY A 678 -57.58 -22.03 -9.07
CA GLY A 678 -57.75 -23.21 -9.94
C GLY A 678 -57.75 -22.70 -11.41
N SER A 679 -57.50 -23.42 -12.51
CA SER A 679 -56.97 -24.78 -12.77
C SER A 679 -55.85 -24.64 -13.86
N SER A 680 -55.44 -25.52 -14.78
CA SER A 680 -55.86 -26.84 -15.34
C SER A 680 -54.60 -27.75 -15.48
N SER A 681 -54.57 -29.03 -15.88
CA SER A 681 -55.39 -29.99 -16.66
C SER A 681 -55.25 -29.96 -18.19
N ALA A 682 -55.00 -31.07 -18.92
CA ALA A 682 -54.56 -32.42 -18.50
C ALA A 682 -54.17 -33.34 -19.70
N SER A 683 -53.17 -34.21 -19.49
CA SER A 683 -53.04 -35.55 -20.13
C SER A 683 -52.74 -35.60 -21.66
N LYS A 684 -52.47 -36.73 -22.35
CA LYS A 684 -52.44 -38.18 -22.00
C LYS A 684 -51.51 -38.93 -23.01
N ASN A 685 -50.73 -39.92 -22.55
CA ASN A 685 -50.45 -41.26 -23.15
C ASN A 685 -50.35 -41.48 -24.69
N LYS A 686 -49.52 -42.40 -25.26
CA LYS A 686 -49.15 -43.77 -24.80
C LYS A 686 -48.07 -44.43 -25.71
N LYS A 687 -47.34 -45.44 -25.18
CA LYS A 687 -46.68 -46.63 -25.84
C LYS A 687 -45.74 -46.41 -27.05
N LYS A 688 -44.46 -46.84 -27.02
CA LYS A 688 -43.86 -48.21 -26.98
C LYS A 688 -44.02 -49.07 -28.25
N LYS A 689 -42.89 -49.41 -28.92
CA LYS A 689 -42.31 -50.78 -28.98
C LYS A 689 -40.92 -50.85 -29.66
N LYS A 690 -40.21 -51.97 -29.38
CA LYS A 690 -39.11 -52.70 -30.07
C LYS A 690 -38.36 -52.07 -31.27
N GLY A 691 -37.07 -52.33 -31.48
CA GLY A 691 -36.09 -53.11 -30.71
C GLY A 691 -34.98 -53.77 -31.57
N LYS A 692 -33.89 -54.23 -30.92
CA LYS A 692 -32.77 -55.07 -31.42
C LYS A 692 -32.44 -55.04 -32.94
N LYS A 693 -31.25 -54.54 -33.26
CA LYS A 693 -30.08 -55.44 -33.37
C LYS A 693 -28.88 -54.81 -32.67
#